data_AF-A0A917UCS3-F1
#
_entry.id   AF-A0A917UCS3-F1
#
_cell.length_a   1.000
_cell.length_b   1.000
_cell.length_c   1.000
_cell.angle_alpha   90.00
_cell.angle_beta   90.00
_cell.angle_gamma   90.00
#
_symmetry.space_group_name_H-M   'P 1'
#
loop_
_entity.id
_entity.type
_entity.pdbx_description
1 polymer ?
#
loop_
_entity_poly.entity_id
_entity_poly.type
_entity_poly.pdbx_seq_one_letter_code
_entity_poly.pdbx_strand_id
1 'polypeptide(L)'
;MPVSRRTLLRSAAGSAAAVGATTLVELGTTAAATAARPDTGVSLYAFPLSAVALLTSPFSANTARTQSYLLFLDNDRMLHTFRLNVGLSSSATACGGWESPTTELRGHSMGHLLSALAQAYASTGNTAFKTKGDALVTVLAQCQARAATAGFNTGYLSAFPESFIDRVEARQSVWAPYYTLHKIMAGLLDMHLLAGNAQALTVLTGMASWVKFRNDRLTQTQRQNMLDTEFGGMNEVLTNLYQLTGTAAHLAAAQQFDHAEIFDPLASNTDALNNYHANTQIPKVVGAIREYHATGTTRYRDIAVNFWDIVVGHHTYAIGGNSNGEYFKAPDRIASELSDTTAECCNSYNMLKLTRLLFMTNPARADYMDYYEKALYNHILASQDPNSSHGFQCYYVPLRAGGIKTYSNDYNSFVCCHGTGMESNTKYGDTIYLHDNASTLYVNLFIPSVLTWSARGITVRQETSFPEAGSTRLTVTGSGAFTMRIRIPGWANGAAITVNGTAQAAPAPGAYATINRTWASGDVVQVTLPMALTREATNDNSTVQAVKVGPIVLAGLYGTANLSALPSLNPSSLTATSTPLQYTAGGVTLAPFYKVHGQRYSVYWSVTTTQPLPQFVAHYPFDSAYTDATGNGRTATGVNTSFVAGRTGDAVNLNGTNGYVALPTGILNGATNFSIALWVRIDTLTTWSRVFDFGSGSGVNMFLTPRSSTGTARFAITSSGSGGEQRIEAPAALPAGAWTHVAVTRSGNLGILYVNGAEVARNTAMTLSPSNLGNTTQNWLGRSQYADPYLDGAIDSARLYSRALTAAEVASFASSGT
;
A
#
# COMPACT_ATOMS: atom_id res chain seq x y z
N MET A 1 72.28 27.02 -5.92
CA MET A 1 72.17 26.46 -4.55
C MET A 1 72.41 27.58 -3.54
N PRO A 2 71.87 27.62 -2.31
CA PRO A 2 70.58 27.20 -1.75
C PRO A 2 69.75 28.38 -1.13
N VAL A 3 68.44 28.15 -1.02
CA VAL A 3 67.37 28.55 -0.07
C VAL A 3 67.53 29.69 0.99
N SER A 4 66.47 30.51 1.06
CA SER A 4 65.76 31.10 2.23
C SER A 4 66.19 32.45 2.85
N ARG A 5 65.20 33.35 3.05
CA ARG A 5 64.92 34.20 4.25
C ARG A 5 63.80 35.21 3.93
N ARG A 6 62.67 35.21 4.65
CA ARG A 6 62.41 35.93 5.92
C ARG A 6 62.47 37.48 5.81
N THR A 7 61.25 38.04 5.83
CA THR A 7 60.82 39.22 6.60
C THR A 7 60.90 40.61 5.94
N LEU A 8 59.76 41.31 6.12
CA LEU A 8 59.52 42.77 6.25
C LEU A 8 58.93 43.52 5.05
N LEU A 9 57.70 43.97 5.30
CA LEU A 9 56.91 44.98 4.59
C LEU A 9 57.66 46.31 4.48
N ARG A 10 57.70 46.92 3.29
CA ARG A 10 57.62 48.39 3.08
C ARG A 10 57.40 48.79 1.61
N SER A 11 56.34 49.56 1.42
CA SER A 11 56.17 50.73 0.51
C SER A 11 56.43 50.62 -1.00
N ALA A 12 55.31 50.71 -1.73
CA ALA A 12 55.00 51.69 -2.78
C ALA A 12 55.93 51.86 -4.01
N ALA A 13 55.42 51.50 -5.19
CA ALA A 13 55.09 52.40 -6.31
C ALA A 13 55.04 51.60 -7.64
N GLY A 14 54.01 51.81 -8.48
CA GLY A 14 54.04 51.36 -9.88
C GLY A 14 52.72 50.86 -10.50
N SER A 15 51.69 51.72 -10.43
CA SER A 15 50.50 51.91 -11.28
C SER A 15 50.13 50.97 -12.46
N ALA A 16 48.79 50.76 -12.53
CA ALA A 16 47.88 50.61 -13.70
C ALA A 16 47.39 49.18 -14.04
N ALA A 17 46.23 48.75 -13.49
CA ALA A 17 44.86 48.86 -14.05
C ALA A 17 44.44 47.61 -14.88
N ALA A 18 43.22 47.05 -14.84
CA ALA A 18 42.10 46.99 -13.91
C ALA A 18 41.12 45.95 -14.50
N VAL A 19 40.79 44.85 -13.82
CA VAL A 19 39.48 44.15 -13.89
C VAL A 19 39.29 43.44 -12.53
N GLY A 20 38.25 43.84 -11.79
CA GLY A 20 37.99 43.36 -10.44
C GLY A 20 37.53 41.90 -10.41
N ALA A 21 38.31 41.05 -9.76
CA ALA A 21 37.84 39.77 -9.24
C ALA A 21 37.22 40.03 -7.85
N THR A 22 35.90 39.99 -7.77
CA THR A 22 35.18 39.87 -6.51
C THR A 22 35.59 38.55 -5.85
N THR A 23 36.23 38.65 -4.69
CA THR A 23 36.44 37.53 -3.77
C THR A 23 35.11 36.86 -3.49
N LEU A 24 34.94 35.62 -3.96
CA LEU A 24 33.93 34.70 -3.48
C LEU A 24 34.13 34.56 -1.97
N VAL A 25 33.22 35.16 -1.21
CA VAL A 25 33.04 34.80 0.20
C VAL A 25 32.61 33.34 0.18
N GLU A 26 33.49 32.45 0.65
CA GLU A 26 33.10 31.10 1.04
C GLU A 26 31.99 31.23 2.09
N LEU A 27 30.74 31.04 1.65
CA LEU A 27 29.62 30.81 2.54
C LEU A 27 29.94 29.51 3.29
N GLY A 28 30.36 29.65 4.54
CA GLY A 28 30.62 28.55 5.44
C GLY A 28 29.42 27.61 5.45
N THR A 29 29.64 26.36 5.03
CA THR A 29 28.66 25.29 5.18
C THR A 29 28.39 25.12 6.67
N THR A 30 27.17 25.43 7.12
CA THR A 30 26.70 24.99 8.44
C THR A 30 26.89 23.48 8.49
N ALA A 31 27.79 22.99 9.36
CA ALA A 31 28.02 21.56 9.52
C ALA A 31 26.66 20.89 9.81
N ALA A 32 26.33 19.85 9.06
CA ALA A 32 25.09 19.11 9.28
C ALA A 32 25.07 18.60 10.72
N ALA A 33 23.93 18.77 11.40
CA ALA A 33 23.74 18.28 12.75
C ALA A 33 24.03 16.77 12.78
N THR A 34 25.05 16.36 13.53
CA THR A 34 25.50 14.98 13.58
C THR A 34 24.74 14.27 14.71
N ALA A 35 24.16 13.11 14.43
CA ALA A 35 23.48 12.33 15.46
C ALA A 35 24.47 11.95 16.58
N ALA A 36 24.06 12.10 17.83
CA ALA A 36 24.87 11.70 18.98
C ALA A 36 24.98 10.16 19.10
N ARG A 37 24.08 9.42 18.45
CA ARG A 37 24.02 7.96 18.50
C ARG A 37 23.81 7.36 17.11
N PRO A 38 24.42 6.21 16.80
CA PRO A 38 24.13 5.49 15.57
C PRO A 38 22.76 4.81 15.63
N ASP A 39 22.12 4.65 14.48
CA ASP A 39 20.93 3.80 14.34
C ASP A 39 21.32 2.31 14.34
N THR A 40 20.59 1.51 15.12
CA THR A 40 20.76 0.06 15.23
C THR A 40 20.00 -0.66 14.12
N GLY A 41 20.64 -1.65 13.49
CA GLY A 41 19.99 -2.51 12.48
C GLY A 41 19.70 -1.85 11.13
N VAL A 42 20.13 -0.60 10.93
CA VAL A 42 20.02 0.11 9.64
C VAL A 42 21.18 -0.30 8.74
N SER A 43 20.87 -0.70 7.52
CA SER A 43 21.85 -1.11 6.49
C SER A 43 22.06 -0.03 5.43
N LEU A 44 21.06 0.81 5.18
CA LEU A 44 21.12 1.88 4.19
C LEU A 44 20.80 3.24 4.78
N TYR A 45 21.39 4.27 4.17
CA TYR A 45 21.30 5.66 4.57
C TYR A 45 20.86 6.50 3.39
N ALA A 46 20.13 7.56 3.70
CA ALA A 46 19.67 8.50 2.70
C ALA A 46 20.74 9.54 2.39
N PHE A 47 20.82 9.93 1.13
CA PHE A 47 21.53 11.14 0.77
C PHE A 47 20.80 12.37 1.35
N PRO A 48 21.53 13.42 1.76
CA PRO A 48 20.90 14.69 2.13
C PRO A 48 20.13 15.25 0.92
N LEU A 49 19.03 15.96 1.18
CA LEU A 49 18.21 16.54 0.10
C LEU A 49 19.02 17.44 -0.85
N SER A 50 20.05 18.13 -0.34
CA SER A 50 20.96 18.96 -1.12
C SER A 50 21.81 18.20 -2.13
N ALA A 51 21.94 16.87 -1.97
CA ALA A 51 22.70 16.03 -2.88
C ALA A 51 21.87 15.53 -4.07
N VAL A 52 20.53 15.69 -4.08
CA VAL A 52 19.66 15.17 -5.14
C VAL A 52 18.84 16.30 -5.75
N ALA A 53 19.25 16.76 -6.93
CA ALA A 53 18.50 17.74 -7.71
C ALA A 53 17.53 17.04 -8.67
N LEU A 54 16.24 17.39 -8.62
CA LEU A 54 15.27 16.90 -9.60
C LEU A 54 15.47 17.61 -10.96
N LEU A 55 15.34 16.84 -12.04
CA LEU A 55 15.22 17.37 -13.39
C LEU A 55 13.73 17.49 -13.79
N THR A 56 13.47 18.14 -14.92
CA THR A 56 12.12 18.36 -15.44
C THR A 56 11.31 17.07 -15.48
N SER A 57 10.23 17.05 -14.70
CA SER A 57 9.32 15.91 -14.55
C SER A 57 8.02 16.37 -13.89
N PRO A 58 6.97 15.52 -13.84
CA PRO A 58 5.79 15.79 -13.01
C PRO A 58 6.13 16.05 -11.54
N PHE A 59 7.15 15.39 -11.01
CA PHE A 59 7.62 15.59 -9.63
C PHE A 59 8.17 17.00 -9.42
N SER A 60 9.07 17.47 -10.30
CA SER A 60 9.63 18.82 -10.18
C SER A 60 8.55 19.90 -10.35
N ALA A 61 7.52 19.63 -11.17
CA ALA A 61 6.38 20.53 -11.33
C ALA A 61 5.54 20.63 -10.04
N ASN A 62 5.26 19.50 -9.37
CA ASN A 62 4.58 19.52 -8.08
C ASN A 62 5.41 20.26 -7.01
N THR A 63 6.71 20.00 -6.97
CA THR A 63 7.65 20.69 -6.08
C THR A 63 7.60 22.21 -6.27
N ALA A 64 7.62 22.69 -7.51
CA ALA A 64 7.60 24.13 -7.81
C ALA A 64 6.31 24.83 -7.34
N ARG A 65 5.14 24.19 -7.53
CA ARG A 65 3.84 24.72 -7.04
C ARG A 65 3.81 24.80 -5.52
N THR A 66 4.24 23.73 -4.84
CA THR A 66 4.31 23.73 -3.37
C THR A 66 5.27 24.79 -2.87
N GLN A 67 6.47 24.91 -3.46
CA GLN A 67 7.44 25.96 -3.11
C GLN A 67 6.85 27.37 -3.25
N SER A 68 6.05 27.61 -4.30
CA SER A 68 5.34 28.87 -4.49
C SER A 68 4.35 29.14 -3.35
N TYR A 69 3.57 28.12 -2.96
CA TYR A 69 2.64 28.22 -1.83
C TYR A 69 3.33 28.48 -0.49
N LEU A 70 4.46 27.81 -0.22
CA LEU A 70 5.22 28.01 1.03
C LEU A 70 5.69 29.45 1.20
N LEU A 71 6.10 30.13 0.13
CA LEU A 71 6.50 31.54 0.21
C LEU A 71 5.29 32.47 0.34
N PHE A 72 4.18 32.12 -0.33
CA PHE A 72 2.93 32.87 -0.32
C PHE A 72 2.26 32.96 1.07
N LEU A 73 2.29 31.88 1.86
CA LEU A 73 1.62 31.83 3.16
C LEU A 73 2.09 32.95 4.12
N ASP A 74 1.20 33.79 4.61
CA ASP A 74 1.57 34.90 5.49
C ASP A 74 1.95 34.41 6.90
N ASN A 75 3.14 34.82 7.38
CA ASN A 75 3.65 34.39 8.67
C ASN A 75 2.76 34.87 9.83
N ASP A 76 2.24 36.09 9.77
CA ASP A 76 1.46 36.67 10.86
C ASP A 76 0.07 36.05 10.96
N ARG A 77 -0.53 35.65 9.83
CA ARG A 77 -1.76 34.84 9.81
C ARG A 77 -1.54 33.48 10.45
N MET A 78 -0.45 32.79 10.10
CA MET A 78 -0.11 31.47 10.67
C MET A 78 0.22 31.56 12.17
N LEU A 79 0.81 32.66 12.63
CA LEU A 79 1.16 32.90 14.04
C LEU A 79 0.02 33.54 14.84
N HIS A 80 -1.09 33.91 14.21
CA HIS A 80 -2.16 34.70 14.83
C HIS A 80 -2.65 34.07 16.14
N THR A 81 -3.09 32.80 16.08
CA THR A 81 -3.65 32.10 17.24
C THR A 81 -2.58 31.75 18.27
N PHE A 82 -1.34 31.44 17.85
CA PHE A 82 -0.23 31.21 18.78
C PHE A 82 0.04 32.43 19.67
N ARG A 83 0.03 33.64 19.08
CA ARG A 83 0.22 34.89 19.83
C ARG A 83 -0.90 35.11 20.83
N LEU A 84 -2.16 35.02 20.38
CA LEU A 84 -3.32 35.26 21.24
C LEU A 84 -3.39 34.26 22.40
N ASN A 85 -3.02 33.00 22.18
CA ASN A 85 -3.05 31.95 23.20
C ASN A 85 -2.16 32.27 24.42
N VAL A 86 -1.13 33.09 24.25
CA VAL A 86 -0.19 33.49 25.32
C VAL A 86 -0.25 34.99 25.63
N GLY A 87 -1.33 35.67 25.23
CA GLY A 87 -1.56 37.09 25.53
C GLY A 87 -0.67 38.05 24.74
N LEU A 88 -0.04 37.62 23.64
CA LEU A 88 0.62 38.52 22.69
C LEU A 88 -0.42 39.09 21.71
N SER A 89 -0.27 40.36 21.33
CA SER A 89 -1.15 41.00 20.36
C SER A 89 -0.96 40.45 18.95
N SER A 90 -2.05 40.32 18.19
CA SER A 90 -2.03 40.02 16.76
C SER A 90 -3.16 40.79 16.06
N SER A 91 -2.82 41.52 14.99
CA SER A 91 -3.79 42.21 14.13
C SER A 91 -4.03 41.50 12.79
N ALA A 92 -3.33 40.38 12.54
CA ALA A 92 -3.45 39.65 11.30
C ALA A 92 -4.81 38.95 11.17
N THR A 93 -5.31 38.81 9.94
CA THR A 93 -6.50 38.01 9.67
C THR A 93 -6.25 36.54 9.99
N ALA A 94 -7.06 35.94 10.85
CA ALA A 94 -6.93 34.52 11.18
C ALA A 94 -7.05 33.61 9.93
N CYS A 95 -6.42 32.44 10.00
CA CYS A 95 -6.71 31.35 9.07
C CYS A 95 -8.11 30.79 9.35
N GLY A 96 -8.75 30.21 8.32
CA GLY A 96 -10.00 29.47 8.43
C GLY A 96 -9.78 27.96 8.44
N GLY A 97 -10.82 27.20 8.11
CA GLY A 97 -10.75 25.73 8.08
C GLY A 97 -10.31 25.15 9.43
N TRP A 98 -9.44 24.16 9.41
CA TRP A 98 -8.95 23.51 10.64
C TRP A 98 -7.96 24.36 11.45
N GLU A 99 -7.46 25.46 10.88
CA GLU A 99 -6.65 26.47 11.58
C GLU A 99 -7.47 27.63 12.15
N SER A 100 -8.80 27.59 12.00
CA SER A 100 -9.69 28.59 12.59
C SER A 100 -9.48 28.71 14.11
N PRO A 101 -9.54 29.93 14.69
CA PRO A 101 -9.42 30.13 16.13
C PRO A 101 -10.41 29.31 16.98
N THR A 102 -11.54 28.89 16.40
CA THR A 102 -12.56 28.07 17.07
C THR A 102 -12.37 26.57 16.90
N THR A 103 -11.43 26.11 16.06
CA THR A 103 -11.20 24.68 15.83
C THR A 103 -10.18 24.15 16.83
N GLU A 104 -10.44 22.97 17.40
CA GLU A 104 -9.58 22.41 18.46
C GLU A 104 -8.22 21.91 17.94
N LEU A 105 -8.12 21.56 16.65
CA LEU A 105 -6.89 21.09 16.00
C LEU A 105 -5.92 22.20 15.57
N ARG A 106 -6.31 23.48 15.69
CA ARG A 106 -5.54 24.64 15.21
C ARG A 106 -4.08 24.62 15.69
N GLY A 107 -3.18 25.09 14.85
CA GLY A 107 -1.73 25.09 15.04
C GLY A 107 -1.02 23.90 14.39
N HIS A 108 -1.72 22.84 13.98
CA HIS A 108 -1.08 21.66 13.39
C HIS A 108 -0.38 21.96 12.06
N SER A 109 -0.93 22.87 11.25
CA SER A 109 -0.36 23.26 9.96
C SER A 109 0.94 24.04 10.09
N MET A 110 1.16 24.72 11.24
CA MET A 110 2.44 25.39 11.54
C MET A 110 3.61 24.40 11.51
N GLY A 111 3.43 23.23 12.13
CA GLY A 111 4.44 22.18 12.15
C GLY A 111 4.80 21.67 10.76
N HIS A 112 3.78 21.36 9.96
CA HIS A 112 3.96 20.94 8.57
C HIS A 112 4.64 22.03 7.71
N LEU A 113 4.28 23.29 7.90
CA LEU A 113 4.90 24.42 7.21
C LEU A 113 6.39 24.53 7.55
N LEU A 114 6.78 24.39 8.82
CA LEU A 114 8.18 24.39 9.22
C LEU A 114 8.96 23.25 8.58
N SER A 115 8.44 22.02 8.61
CA SER A 115 9.06 20.87 7.93
C SER A 115 9.24 21.12 6.43
N ALA A 116 8.20 21.59 5.74
CA ALA A 116 8.25 21.84 4.31
C ALA A 116 9.21 22.98 3.93
N LEU A 117 9.29 24.05 4.73
CA LEU A 117 10.26 25.13 4.54
C LEU A 117 11.69 24.64 4.72
N ALA A 118 11.95 23.81 5.73
CA ALA A 118 13.26 23.22 5.97
C ALA A 118 13.68 22.28 4.82
N GLN A 119 12.75 21.44 4.34
CA GLN A 119 12.95 20.55 3.20
C GLN A 119 13.17 21.32 1.89
N ALA A 120 12.40 22.39 1.64
CA ALA A 120 12.57 23.27 0.48
C ALA A 120 13.91 24.01 0.50
N TYR A 121 14.35 24.50 1.67
CA TYR A 121 15.69 25.07 1.83
C TYR A 121 16.78 24.04 1.54
N ALA A 122 16.71 22.85 2.17
CA ALA A 122 17.75 21.83 2.01
C ALA A 122 17.85 21.32 0.57
N SER A 123 16.74 21.21 -0.17
CA SER A 123 16.73 20.74 -1.56
C SER A 123 17.18 21.79 -2.59
N THR A 124 17.01 23.08 -2.30
CA THR A 124 17.26 24.15 -3.29
C THR A 124 18.41 25.09 -2.95
N GLY A 125 18.80 25.16 -1.68
CA GLY A 125 19.68 26.21 -1.16
C GLY A 125 19.06 27.61 -1.12
N ASN A 126 17.78 27.78 -1.48
CA ASN A 126 17.13 29.08 -1.51
C ASN A 126 16.86 29.60 -0.09
N THR A 127 17.58 30.65 0.29
CA THR A 127 17.55 31.23 1.64
C THR A 127 16.22 31.86 2.01
N ALA A 128 15.33 32.16 1.06
CA ALA A 128 14.00 32.69 1.36
C ALA A 128 13.17 31.74 2.24
N PHE A 129 13.24 30.43 2.00
CA PHE A 129 12.55 29.43 2.82
C PHE A 129 13.11 29.41 4.25
N LYS A 130 14.44 29.42 4.37
CA LYS A 130 15.13 29.48 5.66
C LYS A 130 14.76 30.74 6.44
N THR A 131 14.86 31.91 5.82
CA THR A 131 14.51 33.20 6.46
C THR A 131 13.08 33.20 6.96
N LYS A 132 12.13 32.68 6.16
CA LYS A 132 10.73 32.58 6.55
C LYS A 132 10.54 31.63 7.75
N GLY A 133 11.15 30.45 7.69
CA GLY A 133 11.09 29.45 8.77
C GLY A 133 11.73 29.96 10.07
N ASP A 134 12.89 30.61 9.99
CA ASP A 134 13.58 31.20 11.14
C ASP A 134 12.74 32.29 11.81
N ALA A 135 12.05 33.11 11.03
CA ALA A 135 11.12 34.12 11.54
C ALA A 135 9.93 33.49 12.29
N LEU A 136 9.37 32.39 11.76
CA LEU A 136 8.32 31.63 12.45
C LEU A 136 8.83 31.05 13.78
N VAL A 137 9.99 30.38 13.77
CA VAL A 137 10.63 29.83 14.97
C VAL A 137 10.91 30.90 16.02
N THR A 138 11.35 32.09 15.60
CA THR A 138 11.61 33.22 16.49
C THR A 138 10.37 33.61 17.29
N VAL A 139 9.21 33.71 16.62
CA VAL A 139 7.96 34.07 17.29
C VAL A 139 7.43 32.90 18.13
N LEU A 140 7.55 31.65 17.66
CA LEU A 140 7.20 30.48 18.46
C LEU A 140 8.01 30.40 19.75
N ALA A 141 9.30 30.74 19.72
CA ALA A 141 10.15 30.83 20.90
C ALA A 141 9.67 31.93 21.87
N GLN A 142 9.26 33.09 21.35
CA GLN A 142 8.65 34.15 22.17
C GLN A 142 7.34 33.67 22.83
N CYS A 143 6.52 32.92 22.09
CA CYS A 143 5.29 32.36 22.63
C CYS A 143 5.57 31.34 23.74
N GLN A 144 6.51 30.42 23.54
CA GLN A 144 6.91 29.44 24.56
C GLN A 144 7.49 30.12 25.81
N ALA A 145 8.29 31.18 25.65
CA ALA A 145 8.82 31.95 26.77
C ALA A 145 7.72 32.65 27.60
N ARG A 146 6.57 32.96 26.98
CA ARG A 146 5.39 33.55 27.64
C ARG A 146 4.47 32.52 28.30
N ALA A 147 4.74 31.21 28.18
CA ALA A 147 3.87 30.16 28.69
C ALA A 147 3.49 30.37 30.17
N ALA A 148 4.48 30.62 31.04
CA ALA A 148 4.24 30.86 32.47
C ALA A 148 3.42 32.15 32.73
N THR A 149 3.64 33.21 31.95
CA THR A 149 2.84 34.44 32.04
C THR A 149 1.37 34.20 31.66
N ALA A 150 1.12 33.26 30.76
CA ALA A 150 -0.22 32.84 30.34
C ALA A 150 -0.86 31.79 31.27
N GLY A 151 -0.19 31.41 32.37
CA GLY A 151 -0.68 30.40 33.30
C GLY A 151 -0.43 28.95 32.87
N PHE A 152 0.42 28.72 31.86
CA PHE A 152 0.81 27.40 31.39
C PHE A 152 2.15 26.97 32.00
N ASN A 153 2.41 25.67 32.02
CA ASN A 153 3.68 25.11 32.48
C ASN A 153 4.84 25.44 31.54
N THR A 154 6.04 25.58 32.10
CA THR A 154 7.27 25.86 31.35
C THR A 154 7.49 24.82 30.24
N GLY A 155 7.84 25.30 29.04
CA GLY A 155 8.10 24.46 27.87
C GLY A 155 6.87 24.20 26.99
N TYR A 156 5.66 24.50 27.47
CA TYR A 156 4.43 24.38 26.67
C TYR A 156 4.40 25.36 25.48
N LEU A 157 4.00 24.87 24.31
CA LEU A 157 3.83 25.67 23.09
C LEU A 157 2.72 25.06 22.23
N SER A 158 1.67 25.85 21.97
CA SER A 158 0.58 25.49 21.06
C SER A 158 -0.23 26.74 20.67
N ALA A 159 -1.10 26.61 19.67
CA ALA A 159 -2.15 27.57 19.34
C ALA A 159 -3.44 27.39 20.19
N PHE A 160 -3.45 26.43 21.11
CA PHE A 160 -4.54 26.18 22.05
C PHE A 160 -4.06 26.16 23.51
N PRO A 161 -4.95 26.41 24.50
CA PRO A 161 -4.55 26.47 25.90
C PRO A 161 -4.15 25.08 26.43
N GLU A 162 -3.26 25.05 27.43
CA GLU A 162 -2.75 23.79 28.00
C GLU A 162 -3.87 22.88 28.55
N SER A 163 -5.03 23.44 28.91
CA SER A 163 -6.20 22.70 29.40
C SER A 163 -6.77 21.69 28.41
N PHE A 164 -6.40 21.76 27.13
CA PHE A 164 -6.75 20.72 26.17
C PHE A 164 -6.04 19.40 26.50
N ILE A 165 -4.84 19.46 27.05
CA ILE A 165 -4.09 18.28 27.50
C ILE A 165 -4.72 17.70 28.77
N ASP A 166 -5.21 18.57 29.68
CA ASP A 166 -5.98 18.14 30.86
C ASP A 166 -7.22 17.33 30.43
N ARG A 167 -7.92 17.75 29.35
CA ARG A 167 -9.05 17.00 28.78
C ARG A 167 -8.63 15.62 28.27
N VAL A 168 -7.49 15.50 27.57
CA VAL A 168 -6.98 14.18 27.13
C VAL A 168 -6.71 13.28 28.33
N GLU A 169 -6.02 13.78 29.34
CA GLU A 169 -5.66 13.04 30.56
C GLU A 169 -6.90 12.62 31.37
N ALA A 170 -7.96 13.42 31.32
CA ALA A 170 -9.26 13.14 31.94
C ALA A 170 -10.23 12.35 31.04
N ARG A 171 -9.81 11.92 29.83
CA ARG A 171 -10.65 11.25 28.81
C ARG A 171 -11.90 12.04 28.42
N GLN A 172 -11.82 13.36 28.47
CA GLN A 172 -12.86 14.25 27.99
C GLN A 172 -12.67 14.47 26.48
N SER A 173 -13.78 14.58 25.74
CA SER A 173 -13.74 14.87 24.30
C SER A 173 -12.86 16.09 24.05
N VAL A 174 -11.90 16.00 23.13
CA VAL A 174 -11.05 17.07 22.62
C VAL A 174 -10.38 16.58 21.34
N TRP A 175 -10.23 17.43 20.33
CA TRP A 175 -9.66 16.99 19.06
C TRP A 175 -8.12 16.94 19.06
N ALA A 176 -7.57 15.74 19.22
CA ALA A 176 -6.17 15.35 18.97
C ALA A 176 -5.05 16.37 19.37
N PRO A 177 -4.98 16.85 20.63
CA PRO A 177 -3.97 17.84 21.02
C PRO A 177 -2.52 17.39 20.83
N TYR A 178 -2.19 16.14 21.18
CA TYR A 178 -0.83 15.62 21.01
C TYR A 178 -0.45 15.44 19.54
N TYR A 179 -1.40 15.20 18.63
CA TYR A 179 -1.13 15.21 17.19
C TYR A 179 -0.60 16.57 16.73
N THR A 180 -1.22 17.66 17.19
CA THR A 180 -0.80 19.03 16.86
C THR A 180 0.59 19.32 17.42
N LEU A 181 0.83 18.96 18.69
CA LEU A 181 2.15 19.11 19.31
C LEU A 181 3.23 18.31 18.56
N HIS A 182 2.92 17.08 18.15
CA HIS A 182 3.81 16.28 17.31
C HIS A 182 4.22 17.04 16.04
N LYS A 183 3.28 17.65 15.31
CA LYS A 183 3.64 18.40 14.09
C LYS A 183 4.58 19.55 14.38
N ILE A 184 4.28 20.33 15.42
CA ILE A 184 5.13 21.47 15.81
C ILE A 184 6.53 20.98 16.17
N MET A 185 6.63 19.90 16.95
CA MET A 185 7.91 19.31 17.34
C MET A 185 8.68 18.76 16.13
N ALA A 186 8.02 18.08 15.19
CA ALA A 186 8.64 17.56 13.99
C ALA A 186 9.16 18.70 13.09
N GLY A 187 8.37 19.76 12.92
CA GLY A 187 8.78 20.95 12.17
C GLY A 187 9.97 21.69 12.79
N LEU A 188 10.01 21.81 14.11
CA LEU A 188 11.16 22.38 14.82
C LEU A 188 12.41 21.50 14.67
N LEU A 189 12.26 20.18 14.73
CA LEU A 189 13.36 19.24 14.49
C LEU A 189 13.91 19.39 13.07
N ASP A 190 13.03 19.46 12.07
CA ASP A 190 13.43 19.63 10.68
C ASP A 190 14.12 20.98 10.43
N MET A 191 13.63 22.07 11.02
CA MET A 191 14.30 23.37 10.95
C MET A 191 15.71 23.33 11.56
N HIS A 192 15.92 22.52 12.60
CA HIS A 192 17.26 22.32 13.14
C HIS A 192 18.13 21.47 12.19
N LEU A 193 17.66 20.29 11.80
CA LEU A 193 18.44 19.31 11.03
C LEU A 193 18.76 19.78 9.60
N LEU A 194 17.80 20.43 8.95
CA LEU A 194 17.86 20.74 7.52
C LEU A 194 18.19 22.22 7.26
N ALA A 195 17.83 23.12 8.18
CA ALA A 195 18.10 24.55 8.06
C ALA A 195 19.09 25.09 9.11
N GLY A 196 19.62 24.25 10.00
CA GLY A 196 20.64 24.67 10.97
C GLY A 196 20.13 25.64 12.05
N ASN A 197 18.83 25.70 12.29
CA ASN A 197 18.25 26.61 13.28
C ASN A 197 18.45 26.06 14.71
N ALA A 198 19.41 26.61 15.45
CA ALA A 198 19.68 26.22 16.84
C ALA A 198 18.56 26.62 17.81
N GLN A 199 17.85 27.73 17.57
CA GLN A 199 16.74 28.14 18.41
C GLN A 199 15.56 27.15 18.31
N ALA A 200 15.34 26.56 17.13
CA ALA A 200 14.33 25.52 16.94
C ALA A 200 14.59 24.31 17.84
N LEU A 201 15.85 23.87 17.97
CA LEU A 201 16.22 22.79 18.89
C LEU A 201 15.99 23.16 20.37
N THR A 202 16.29 24.41 20.75
CA THR A 202 15.99 24.90 22.11
C THR A 202 14.49 24.83 22.41
N VAL A 203 13.66 25.32 21.50
CA VAL A 203 12.19 25.29 21.65
C VAL A 203 11.69 23.85 21.74
N LEU A 204 12.15 22.98 20.83
CA LEU A 204 11.81 21.56 20.80
C LEU A 204 12.20 20.83 22.09
N THR A 205 13.39 21.07 22.62
CA THR A 205 13.86 20.44 23.87
C THR A 205 13.03 20.91 25.08
N GLY A 206 12.60 22.18 25.08
CA GLY A 206 11.63 22.71 26.04
C GLY A 206 10.28 21.98 25.96
N MET A 207 9.76 21.77 24.75
CA MET A 207 8.53 20.99 24.55
C MET A 207 8.69 19.54 25.01
N ALA A 208 9.77 18.86 24.65
CA ALA A 208 10.04 17.48 25.05
C ALA A 208 10.13 17.33 26.58
N SER A 209 10.77 18.30 27.26
CA SER A 209 10.83 18.35 28.72
C SER A 209 9.43 18.53 29.34
N TRP A 210 8.60 19.40 28.75
CA TRP A 210 7.22 19.57 29.17
C TRP A 210 6.38 18.30 28.96
N VAL A 211 6.49 17.63 27.80
CA VAL A 211 5.79 16.37 27.51
C VAL A 211 6.15 15.31 28.55
N LYS A 212 7.44 15.17 28.85
CA LYS A 212 7.90 14.25 29.90
C LYS A 212 7.32 14.61 31.26
N PHE A 213 7.37 15.89 31.64
CA PHE A 213 6.81 16.36 32.90
C PHE A 213 5.30 16.07 33.04
N ARG A 214 4.51 16.18 31.95
CA ARG A 214 3.09 15.77 31.95
C ARG A 214 2.96 14.27 32.17
N ASN A 215 3.65 13.47 31.37
CA ASN A 215 3.48 12.01 31.35
C ASN A 215 4.05 11.29 32.57
N ASP A 216 5.06 11.85 33.24
CA ASP A 216 5.63 11.29 34.48
C ASP A 216 4.65 11.35 35.67
N ARG A 217 3.62 12.21 35.60
CA ARG A 217 2.57 12.31 36.62
C ARG A 217 1.45 11.31 36.46
N LEU A 218 1.36 10.66 35.31
CA LEU A 218 0.30 9.72 34.97
C LEU A 218 0.71 8.29 35.32
N THR A 219 -0.22 7.53 35.91
CA THR A 219 -0.08 6.07 36.03
C THR A 219 -0.06 5.41 34.65
N GLN A 220 0.43 4.17 34.56
CA GLN A 220 0.42 3.43 33.29
C GLN A 220 -0.99 3.33 32.68
N THR A 221 -2.01 3.06 33.49
CA THR A 221 -3.41 3.00 33.04
C THR A 221 -3.90 4.35 32.52
N GLN A 222 -3.61 5.45 33.23
CA GLN A 222 -3.98 6.79 32.75
C GLN A 222 -3.28 7.14 31.43
N ARG A 223 -2.00 6.77 31.28
CA ARG A 223 -1.29 6.93 30.00
C ARG A 223 -1.94 6.13 28.89
N GLN A 224 -2.20 4.84 29.06
CA GLN A 224 -2.84 4.04 28.01
C GLN A 224 -4.22 4.62 27.62
N ASN A 225 -5.04 5.02 28.59
CA ASN A 225 -6.31 5.69 28.33
C ASN A 225 -6.17 7.02 27.56
N MET A 226 -5.09 7.78 27.82
CA MET A 226 -4.77 9.01 27.09
C MET A 226 -4.47 8.71 25.61
N LEU A 227 -3.84 7.56 25.33
CA LEU A 227 -3.45 7.14 23.98
C LEU A 227 -4.63 6.69 23.09
N ASP A 228 -5.85 6.61 23.64
CA ASP A 228 -7.11 6.49 22.90
C ASP A 228 -7.35 7.71 22.00
N THR A 229 -6.85 8.88 22.42
CA THR A 229 -6.89 10.12 21.62
C THR A 229 -5.69 10.18 20.71
N GLU A 230 -5.89 10.56 19.45
CA GLU A 230 -4.80 10.65 18.47
C GLU A 230 -3.65 11.56 18.93
N PHE A 231 -2.43 11.01 18.87
CA PHE A 231 -1.19 11.70 19.21
C PHE A 231 -0.19 11.79 18.05
N GLY A 232 -0.55 11.30 16.85
CA GLY A 232 0.40 11.20 15.74
C GLY A 232 1.66 10.38 16.10
N GLY A 233 2.83 10.82 15.63
CA GLY A 233 4.13 10.19 15.88
C GLY A 233 4.89 10.86 17.03
N MET A 234 4.25 11.06 18.19
CA MET A 234 4.96 11.58 19.38
C MET A 234 6.14 10.69 19.78
N ASN A 235 5.95 9.36 19.76
CA ASN A 235 7.03 8.40 19.98
C ASN A 235 8.15 8.55 18.93
N GLU A 236 7.80 8.80 17.68
CA GLU A 236 8.77 9.02 16.61
C GLU A 236 9.64 10.26 16.83
N VAL A 237 9.03 11.44 17.02
CA VAL A 237 9.79 12.71 17.12
C VAL A 237 10.66 12.75 18.37
N LEU A 238 10.18 12.19 19.49
CA LEU A 238 10.94 12.09 20.73
C LEU A 238 12.11 11.09 20.60
N THR A 239 11.91 9.97 19.90
CA THR A 239 12.98 9.02 19.59
C THR A 239 14.03 9.62 18.66
N ASN A 240 13.61 10.38 17.64
CA ASN A 240 14.54 11.10 16.77
C ASN A 240 15.33 12.15 17.54
N LEU A 241 14.70 12.86 18.47
CA LEU A 241 15.39 13.80 19.36
C LEU A 241 16.38 13.07 20.28
N TYR A 242 16.04 11.87 20.78
CA TYR A 242 16.99 11.04 21.52
C TYR A 242 18.21 10.66 20.68
N GLN A 243 18.03 10.24 19.42
CA GLN A 243 19.16 9.91 18.53
C GLN A 243 20.05 11.13 18.27
N LEU A 244 19.44 12.32 18.19
CA LEU A 244 20.18 13.57 18.02
C LEU A 244 20.96 13.97 19.27
N THR A 245 20.35 13.93 20.46
CA THR A 245 20.94 14.52 21.69
C THR A 245 21.61 13.51 22.62
N GLY A 246 21.29 12.22 22.50
CA GLY A 246 21.70 11.18 23.45
C GLY A 246 21.00 11.24 24.82
N THR A 247 20.03 12.15 25.01
CA THR A 247 19.37 12.37 26.30
C THR A 247 18.33 11.28 26.59
N ALA A 248 18.63 10.36 27.52
CA ALA A 248 17.76 9.22 27.85
C ALA A 248 16.32 9.62 28.22
N ALA A 249 16.10 10.82 28.77
CA ALA A 249 14.78 11.35 29.08
C ALA A 249 13.88 11.47 27.83
N HIS A 250 14.44 11.75 26.65
CA HIS A 250 13.68 11.83 25.39
C HIS A 250 13.15 10.45 24.97
N LEU A 251 13.99 9.41 25.05
CA LEU A 251 13.56 8.04 24.75
C LEU A 251 12.53 7.55 25.78
N ALA A 252 12.74 7.83 27.07
CA ALA A 252 11.77 7.48 28.10
C ALA A 252 10.42 8.15 27.86
N ALA A 253 10.40 9.41 27.39
CA ALA A 253 9.18 10.10 27.01
C ALA A 253 8.56 9.52 25.73
N ALA A 254 9.36 9.08 24.75
CA ALA A 254 8.87 8.43 23.54
C ALA A 254 8.08 7.17 23.86
N GLN A 255 8.67 6.28 24.66
CA GLN A 255 8.08 4.98 25.04
C GLN A 255 6.83 5.11 25.94
N GLN A 256 6.57 6.29 26.52
CA GLN A 256 5.30 6.57 27.20
C GLN A 256 4.12 6.66 26.22
N PHE A 257 4.37 6.81 24.92
CA PHE A 257 3.38 6.79 23.84
C PHE A 257 3.23 5.42 23.16
N ASP A 258 3.85 4.37 23.71
CA ASP A 258 3.63 3.00 23.24
C ASP A 258 2.20 2.56 23.58
N HIS A 259 1.35 2.51 22.55
CA HIS A 259 -0.06 2.18 22.71
C HIS A 259 -0.26 0.66 22.59
N ALA A 260 -0.35 -0.01 23.75
CA ALA A 260 -0.43 -1.48 23.85
C ALA A 260 -1.61 -2.07 23.07
N GLU A 261 -2.77 -1.42 23.07
CA GLU A 261 -3.97 -1.86 22.32
C GLU A 261 -3.70 -2.05 20.82
N ILE A 262 -2.80 -1.24 20.25
CA ILE A 262 -2.39 -1.34 18.84
C ILE A 262 -1.15 -2.21 18.69
N PHE A 263 -0.17 -2.06 19.57
CA PHE A 263 1.14 -2.70 19.44
C PHE A 263 1.11 -4.19 19.77
N ASP A 264 0.30 -4.63 20.73
CA ASP A 264 0.30 -6.02 21.18
C ASP A 264 -0.25 -6.99 20.12
N PRO A 265 -1.38 -6.70 19.42
CA PRO A 265 -1.83 -7.50 18.29
C PRO A 265 -0.80 -7.52 17.15
N LEU A 266 -0.22 -6.38 16.80
CA LEU A 266 0.77 -6.27 15.72
C LEU A 266 2.06 -7.03 16.04
N ALA A 267 2.54 -6.98 17.29
CA ALA A 267 3.69 -7.77 17.72
C ALA A 267 3.44 -9.28 17.62
N SER A 268 2.18 -9.70 17.67
CA SER A 268 1.73 -11.09 17.52
C SER A 268 1.26 -11.42 16.09
N ASN A 269 1.58 -10.55 15.12
CA ASN A 269 1.15 -10.65 13.72
C ASN A 269 -0.37 -10.84 13.54
N THR A 270 -1.16 -10.15 14.35
CA THR A 270 -2.63 -10.19 14.32
C THR A 270 -3.18 -8.87 13.79
N ASP A 271 -4.01 -8.95 12.74
CA ASP A 271 -4.75 -7.80 12.24
C ASP A 271 -5.96 -7.50 13.14
N ALA A 272 -5.83 -6.43 13.93
CA ALA A 272 -6.89 -5.85 14.74
C ALA A 272 -7.23 -4.41 14.30
N LEU A 273 -6.97 -4.06 13.04
CA LEU A 273 -7.06 -2.67 12.57
C LEU A 273 -8.47 -2.22 12.17
N ASN A 274 -9.40 -3.15 11.95
CA ASN A 274 -10.76 -2.84 11.49
C ASN A 274 -11.43 -1.78 12.38
N ASN A 275 -11.98 -0.74 11.75
CA ASN A 275 -12.63 0.42 12.36
C ASN A 275 -11.70 1.36 13.18
N TYR A 276 -10.39 1.17 13.17
CA TYR A 276 -9.47 2.21 13.65
C TYR A 276 -9.22 3.27 12.58
N HIS A 277 -9.12 4.54 13.01
CA HIS A 277 -8.70 5.64 12.14
C HIS A 277 -7.28 5.36 11.62
N ALA A 278 -7.12 5.19 10.32
CA ALA A 278 -5.91 4.64 9.72
C ALA A 278 -4.70 5.55 9.94
N ASN A 279 -4.83 6.84 9.63
CA ASN A 279 -3.74 7.80 9.81
C ASN A 279 -3.33 8.02 11.27
N THR A 280 -4.15 7.62 12.24
CA THR A 280 -3.78 7.67 13.65
C THR A 280 -2.83 6.53 14.00
N GLN A 281 -2.95 5.37 13.33
CA GLN A 281 -2.16 4.18 13.66
C GLN A 281 -0.80 4.18 12.96
N ILE A 282 -0.74 4.57 11.68
CA ILE A 282 0.48 4.48 10.88
C ILE A 282 1.66 5.26 11.52
N PRO A 283 1.50 6.51 12.02
CA PRO A 283 2.58 7.22 12.71
C PRO A 283 3.07 6.56 13.99
N LYS A 284 2.21 5.85 14.74
CA LYS A 284 2.62 5.08 15.92
C LYS A 284 3.63 4.01 15.52
N VAL A 285 3.35 3.33 14.42
CA VAL A 285 4.19 2.26 13.85
C VAL A 285 5.47 2.81 13.23
N VAL A 286 5.44 4.00 12.62
CA VAL A 286 6.65 4.72 12.23
C VAL A 286 7.54 5.00 13.45
N GLY A 287 6.93 5.39 14.58
CA GLY A 287 7.66 5.54 15.84
C GLY A 287 8.26 4.22 16.36
N ALA A 288 7.53 3.11 16.26
CA ALA A 288 8.05 1.79 16.64
C ALA A 288 9.34 1.44 15.87
N ILE A 289 9.37 1.55 14.53
CA ILE A 289 10.61 1.23 13.80
C ILE A 289 11.77 2.19 14.19
N ARG A 290 11.49 3.44 14.56
CA ARG A 290 12.52 4.36 15.09
C ARG A 290 12.98 3.96 16.49
N GLU A 291 12.11 3.43 17.35
CA GLU A 291 12.47 2.89 18.66
C GLU A 291 13.31 1.61 18.54
N TYR A 292 13.07 0.78 17.51
CA TYR A 292 14.00 -0.29 17.16
C TYR A 292 15.37 0.27 16.78
N HIS A 293 15.44 1.30 15.92
CA HIS A 293 16.73 1.92 15.56
C HIS A 293 17.45 2.51 16.77
N ALA A 294 16.72 3.05 17.76
CA ALA A 294 17.29 3.61 18.97
C ALA A 294 17.75 2.57 20.00
N THR A 295 17.09 1.40 20.07
CA THR A 295 17.26 0.45 21.19
C THR A 295 17.73 -0.95 20.79
N GLY A 296 17.54 -1.37 19.55
CA GLY A 296 17.72 -2.75 19.10
C GLY A 296 16.62 -3.72 19.55
N THR A 297 15.58 -3.26 20.24
CA THR A 297 14.50 -4.12 20.75
C THR A 297 13.64 -4.63 19.58
N THR A 298 13.77 -5.93 19.26
CA THR A 298 13.18 -6.51 18.05
C THR A 298 11.65 -6.45 18.02
N ARG A 299 10.97 -6.41 19.18
CA ARG A 299 9.51 -6.24 19.27
C ARG A 299 9.02 -5.08 18.40
N TYR A 300 9.69 -3.93 18.43
CA TYR A 300 9.26 -2.77 17.66
C TYR A 300 9.47 -2.94 16.15
N ARG A 301 10.54 -3.63 15.73
CA ARG A 301 10.75 -4.01 14.32
C ARG A 301 9.63 -4.95 13.87
N ASP A 302 9.29 -5.94 14.69
CA ASP A 302 8.30 -6.95 14.34
C ASP A 302 6.90 -6.31 14.22
N ILE A 303 6.54 -5.38 15.11
CA ILE A 303 5.32 -4.54 14.99
C ILE A 303 5.29 -3.83 13.63
N ALA A 304 6.39 -3.16 13.26
CA ALA A 304 6.47 -2.37 12.04
C ALA A 304 6.40 -3.22 10.76
N VAL A 305 7.09 -4.36 10.73
CA VAL A 305 7.06 -5.30 9.61
C VAL A 305 5.67 -5.90 9.46
N ASN A 306 5.09 -6.44 10.55
CA ASN A 306 3.78 -7.08 10.51
C ASN A 306 2.69 -6.08 10.09
N PHE A 307 2.69 -4.85 10.63
CA PHE A 307 1.76 -3.81 10.22
C PHE A 307 1.85 -3.51 8.72
N TRP A 308 3.07 -3.38 8.19
CA TRP A 308 3.26 -3.11 6.76
C TRP A 308 2.73 -4.26 5.90
N ASP A 309 3.09 -5.51 6.23
CA ASP A 309 2.65 -6.70 5.48
C ASP A 309 1.11 -6.83 5.52
N ILE A 310 0.48 -6.59 6.68
CA ILE A 310 -0.98 -6.58 6.86
C ILE A 310 -1.64 -5.49 5.99
N VAL A 311 -1.20 -4.24 6.11
CA VAL A 311 -1.85 -3.10 5.44
C VAL A 311 -1.67 -3.17 3.93
N VAL A 312 -0.48 -3.50 3.45
CA VAL A 312 -0.21 -3.62 2.02
C VAL A 312 -0.90 -4.84 1.41
N GLY A 313 -0.99 -5.96 2.13
CA GLY A 313 -1.63 -7.18 1.67
C GLY A 313 -3.16 -7.12 1.64
N HIS A 314 -3.79 -6.50 2.65
CA HIS A 314 -5.23 -6.67 2.90
C HIS A 314 -6.06 -5.37 2.88
N HIS A 315 -5.43 -4.20 3.02
CA HIS A 315 -6.12 -2.91 3.20
C HIS A 315 -5.83 -1.87 2.12
N THR A 316 -5.06 -2.22 1.08
CA THR A 316 -4.53 -1.26 0.11
C THR A 316 -5.22 -1.37 -1.26
N TYR A 317 -5.69 -0.24 -1.77
CA TYR A 317 -6.24 -0.11 -3.12
C TYR A 317 -5.13 -0.16 -4.20
N ALA A 318 -5.50 -0.38 -5.46
CA ALA A 318 -4.59 -0.43 -6.60
C ALA A 318 -3.68 0.82 -6.76
N ILE A 319 -4.12 1.98 -6.27
CA ILE A 319 -3.33 3.23 -6.28
C ILE A 319 -2.29 3.32 -5.13
N GLY A 320 -2.25 2.34 -4.22
CA GLY A 320 -1.34 2.29 -3.07
C GLY A 320 -1.86 2.97 -1.79
N GLY A 321 -2.99 3.68 -1.87
CA GLY A 321 -3.70 4.23 -0.71
C GLY A 321 -4.56 3.20 0.02
N ASN A 322 -5.04 3.55 1.21
CA ASN A 322 -5.88 2.71 2.06
C ASN A 322 -6.94 3.55 2.81
N SER A 323 -7.81 2.89 3.58
CA SER A 323 -8.94 3.45 4.32
C SER A 323 -10.14 3.92 3.47
N ASN A 324 -11.31 4.00 4.11
CA ASN A 324 -12.52 4.61 3.57
C ASN A 324 -13.21 5.43 4.67
N GLY A 325 -13.35 6.74 4.42
CA GLY A 325 -13.76 7.71 5.43
C GLY A 325 -12.74 7.83 6.56
N GLU A 326 -11.44 7.67 6.28
CA GLU A 326 -10.30 7.70 7.22
C GLU A 326 -10.09 6.43 8.05
N TYR A 327 -11.07 5.51 8.09
CA TYR A 327 -10.96 4.29 8.89
C TYR A 327 -10.50 3.11 8.05
N PHE A 328 -9.65 2.26 8.63
CA PHE A 328 -9.48 0.90 8.14
C PHE A 328 -10.83 0.18 8.17
N LYS A 329 -11.09 -0.61 7.13
CA LYS A 329 -12.26 -1.48 7.06
C LYS A 329 -11.82 -2.89 7.42
N ALA A 330 -12.75 -3.86 7.39
CA ALA A 330 -12.33 -5.25 7.55
C ALA A 330 -11.33 -5.62 6.45
N PRO A 331 -10.35 -6.50 6.72
CA PRO A 331 -9.40 -6.93 5.71
C PRO A 331 -10.11 -7.51 4.50
N ASP A 332 -9.51 -7.35 3.32
CA ASP A 332 -10.05 -7.86 2.06
C ASP A 332 -11.46 -7.32 1.75
N ARG A 333 -11.57 -5.98 1.73
CA ARG A 333 -12.80 -5.24 1.43
C ARG A 333 -12.52 -4.08 0.47
N ILE A 334 -11.86 -4.35 -0.65
CA ILE A 334 -11.41 -3.29 -1.56
C ILE A 334 -12.52 -2.83 -2.52
N ALA A 335 -13.15 -3.73 -3.28
CA ALA A 335 -14.23 -3.39 -4.20
C ALA A 335 -15.49 -2.90 -3.49
N SER A 336 -15.77 -3.46 -2.33
CA SER A 336 -16.96 -3.17 -1.55
C SER A 336 -16.91 -1.82 -0.80
N GLU A 337 -15.73 -1.20 -0.70
CA GLU A 337 -15.51 0.07 0.01
C GLU A 337 -15.22 1.25 -0.95
N LEU A 338 -15.37 1.06 -2.26
CA LEU A 338 -15.17 2.13 -3.25
C LEU A 338 -16.17 3.28 -3.05
N SER A 339 -15.68 4.45 -2.63
CA SER A 339 -16.49 5.61 -2.24
C SER A 339 -15.82 6.94 -2.62
N ASP A 340 -16.51 8.07 -2.34
CA ASP A 340 -15.95 9.43 -2.44
C ASP A 340 -14.90 9.76 -1.34
N THR A 341 -14.82 8.94 -0.29
CA THR A 341 -13.93 9.17 0.86
C THR A 341 -12.86 8.08 0.98
N THR A 342 -12.61 7.35 -0.10
CA THR A 342 -11.53 6.37 -0.18
C THR A 342 -10.17 7.06 -0.24
N ALA A 343 -9.15 6.37 0.28
CA ALA A 343 -7.75 6.73 0.13
C ALA A 343 -7.44 8.17 0.61
N GLU A 344 -7.39 8.36 1.93
CA GLU A 344 -6.83 9.59 2.52
C GLU A 344 -5.33 9.69 2.18
N CYS A 345 -4.89 10.89 1.77
CA CYS A 345 -3.50 11.11 1.32
C CYS A 345 -2.46 10.98 2.46
N CYS A 346 -2.79 11.38 3.69
CA CYS A 346 -1.87 11.25 4.84
C CYS A 346 -1.43 9.82 5.07
N ASN A 347 -2.32 8.86 4.84
CA ASN A 347 -2.06 7.44 5.05
C ASN A 347 -0.92 6.99 4.13
N SER A 348 -0.96 7.42 2.87
CA SER A 348 0.11 7.11 1.91
C SER A 348 1.40 7.84 2.24
N TYR A 349 1.35 9.10 2.68
CA TYR A 349 2.55 9.80 3.16
C TYR A 349 3.24 9.02 4.30
N ASN A 350 2.48 8.57 5.30
CA ASN A 350 3.02 7.86 6.45
C ASN A 350 3.43 6.42 6.09
N MET A 351 2.70 5.74 5.20
CA MET A 351 3.10 4.42 4.70
C MET A 351 4.39 4.49 3.87
N LEU A 352 4.59 5.52 3.05
CA LEU A 352 5.85 5.74 2.35
C LEU A 352 7.01 5.96 3.34
N LYS A 353 6.79 6.77 4.38
CA LYS A 353 7.77 6.97 5.45
C LYS A 353 8.14 5.67 6.16
N LEU A 354 7.15 4.85 6.54
CA LEU A 354 7.35 3.53 7.13
C LEU A 354 8.14 2.60 6.18
N THR A 355 7.68 2.51 4.93
CA THR A 355 8.27 1.66 3.89
C THR A 355 9.75 1.97 3.68
N ARG A 356 10.11 3.26 3.64
CA ARG A 356 11.50 3.69 3.52
C ARG A 356 12.36 3.23 4.71
N LEU A 357 11.87 3.40 5.94
CA LEU A 357 12.58 2.98 7.15
C LEU A 357 12.76 1.45 7.20
N LEU A 358 11.74 0.69 6.79
CA LEU A 358 11.81 -0.77 6.68
C LEU A 358 12.81 -1.21 5.61
N PHE A 359 12.81 -0.58 4.44
CA PHE A 359 13.79 -0.86 3.39
C PHE A 359 15.23 -0.52 3.81
N MET A 360 15.42 0.61 4.49
CA MET A 360 16.72 0.97 5.06
C MET A 360 17.22 -0.04 6.10
N THR A 361 16.29 -0.75 6.76
CA THR A 361 16.59 -1.81 7.73
C THR A 361 16.86 -3.16 7.04
N ASN A 362 16.06 -3.51 6.03
CA ASN A 362 16.14 -4.77 5.29
C ASN A 362 16.09 -4.54 3.77
N PRO A 363 17.24 -4.22 3.14
CA PRO A 363 17.28 -3.93 1.71
C PRO A 363 17.17 -5.17 0.79
N ALA A 364 16.99 -6.37 1.36
CA ALA A 364 16.70 -7.57 0.58
C ALA A 364 15.24 -7.62 0.09
N ARG A 365 14.33 -6.88 0.74
CA ARG A 365 12.91 -6.80 0.42
C ARG A 365 12.65 -5.71 -0.63
N ALA A 366 12.81 -6.06 -1.91
CA ALA A 366 12.58 -5.12 -3.02
C ALA A 366 11.10 -4.69 -3.16
N ASP A 367 10.18 -5.51 -2.64
CA ASP A 367 8.74 -5.25 -2.60
C ASP A 367 8.38 -4.00 -1.79
N TYR A 368 9.22 -3.58 -0.83
CA TYR A 368 9.09 -2.26 -0.21
C TYR A 368 9.15 -1.13 -1.26
N MET A 369 10.11 -1.18 -2.18
CA MET A 369 10.26 -0.14 -3.20
C MET A 369 9.26 -0.28 -4.36
N ASP A 370 8.71 -1.47 -4.58
CA ASP A 370 7.58 -1.66 -5.50
C ASP A 370 6.28 -1.01 -4.94
N TYR A 371 6.01 -1.17 -3.65
CA TYR A 371 4.93 -0.45 -2.98
C TYR A 371 5.19 1.07 -2.96
N TYR A 372 6.43 1.48 -2.66
CA TYR A 372 6.80 2.89 -2.64
C TYR A 372 6.51 3.54 -3.99
N GLU A 373 6.93 2.91 -5.10
CA GLU A 373 6.63 3.35 -6.46
C GLU A 373 5.11 3.39 -6.72
N LYS A 374 4.37 2.34 -6.35
CA LYS A 374 2.91 2.27 -6.54
C LYS A 374 2.20 3.46 -5.89
N ALA A 375 2.41 3.68 -4.59
CA ALA A 375 1.74 4.75 -3.85
C ALA A 375 2.23 6.15 -4.25
N LEU A 376 3.53 6.29 -4.55
CA LEU A 376 4.12 7.56 -4.98
C LEU A 376 3.52 8.04 -6.30
N TYR A 377 3.53 7.20 -7.35
CA TYR A 377 3.06 7.61 -8.67
C TYR A 377 1.55 7.72 -8.73
N ASN A 378 0.80 6.81 -8.11
CA ASN A 378 -0.65 6.72 -8.33
C ASN A 378 -1.48 7.48 -7.31
N HIS A 379 -0.92 7.77 -6.12
CA HIS A 379 -1.66 8.48 -5.08
C HIS A 379 -1.03 9.84 -4.77
N ILE A 380 0.24 9.87 -4.34
CA ILE A 380 0.89 11.13 -3.94
C ILE A 380 1.04 12.09 -5.12
N LEU A 381 1.65 11.66 -6.23
CA LEU A 381 1.81 12.51 -7.41
C LEU A 381 0.46 12.96 -7.98
N ALA A 382 -0.56 12.09 -7.89
CA ALA A 382 -1.91 12.30 -8.41
C ALA A 382 -2.79 13.27 -7.59
N SER A 383 -2.35 13.63 -6.39
CA SER A 383 -3.16 14.30 -5.38
C SER A 383 -3.02 15.83 -5.34
N GLN A 384 -2.14 16.40 -6.16
CA GLN A 384 -1.98 17.85 -6.27
C GLN A 384 -2.67 18.39 -7.52
N ASP A 385 -3.38 19.51 -7.41
CA ASP A 385 -3.97 20.22 -8.54
C ASP A 385 -2.87 20.86 -9.42
N PRO A 386 -2.71 20.40 -10.67
CA PRO A 386 -1.72 20.99 -11.57
C PRO A 386 -2.12 22.38 -12.10
N ASN A 387 -3.40 22.77 -12.00
CA ASN A 387 -3.92 24.02 -12.54
C ASN A 387 -3.84 25.19 -11.56
N SER A 388 -3.56 24.93 -10.29
CA SER A 388 -3.33 25.95 -9.27
C SER A 388 -1.86 26.36 -9.26
N SER A 389 -1.56 27.66 -9.21
CA SER A 389 -0.20 28.17 -9.00
C SER A 389 0.38 27.76 -7.65
N HIS A 390 -0.48 27.42 -6.69
CA HIS A 390 -0.11 27.02 -5.33
C HIS A 390 -0.19 25.50 -5.13
N GLY A 391 -0.67 24.74 -6.12
CA GLY A 391 -0.73 23.29 -6.05
C GLY A 391 -1.56 22.78 -4.88
N PHE A 392 -2.85 23.12 -4.88
CA PHE A 392 -3.79 22.65 -3.87
C PHE A 392 -3.89 21.14 -3.82
N GLN A 393 -4.25 20.62 -2.66
CA GLN A 393 -4.03 19.23 -2.30
C GLN A 393 -5.35 18.50 -2.04
N CYS A 394 -5.49 17.29 -2.56
CA CYS A 394 -6.60 16.40 -2.21
C CYS A 394 -6.54 15.98 -0.75
N TYR A 395 -7.72 15.77 -0.16
CA TYR A 395 -7.84 15.03 1.09
C TYR A 395 -8.02 13.54 0.84
N TYR A 396 -9.18 13.20 0.25
CA TYR A 396 -9.45 11.88 -0.31
C TYR A 396 -9.15 11.87 -1.81
N VAL A 397 -8.77 10.72 -2.33
CA VAL A 397 -8.67 10.47 -3.77
C VAL A 397 -9.72 9.41 -4.15
N PRO A 398 -10.93 9.84 -4.57
CA PRO A 398 -12.08 8.95 -4.75
C PRO A 398 -11.83 7.78 -5.72
N LEU A 399 -12.26 6.59 -5.34
CA LEU A 399 -12.14 5.37 -6.16
C LEU A 399 -13.49 4.78 -6.59
N ARG A 400 -14.61 5.38 -6.19
CA ARG A 400 -15.92 5.02 -6.76
C ARG A 400 -16.00 5.32 -8.25
N ALA A 401 -16.92 4.65 -8.94
CA ALA A 401 -17.24 4.94 -10.33
C ALA A 401 -17.69 6.40 -10.49
N GLY A 402 -17.09 7.12 -11.43
CA GLY A 402 -17.41 8.52 -11.69
C GLY A 402 -16.96 9.48 -10.57
N GLY A 403 -16.04 9.07 -9.70
CA GLY A 403 -15.44 9.93 -8.67
C GLY A 403 -14.70 11.13 -9.26
N ILE A 404 -14.49 12.18 -8.44
CA ILE A 404 -13.79 13.40 -8.85
C ILE A 404 -12.89 13.91 -7.71
N LYS A 405 -11.66 14.32 -8.05
CA LYS A 405 -10.73 14.92 -7.09
C LYS A 405 -11.19 16.33 -6.71
N THR A 406 -11.22 16.62 -5.42
CA THR A 406 -11.40 17.96 -4.86
C THR A 406 -10.10 18.40 -4.19
N TYR A 407 -9.89 19.70 -4.04
CA TYR A 407 -8.62 20.25 -3.56
C TYR A 407 -8.83 21.27 -2.45
N SER A 408 -7.80 21.44 -1.63
CA SER A 408 -7.70 22.50 -0.63
C SER A 408 -7.71 23.90 -1.27
N ASN A 409 -7.64 24.93 -0.43
CA ASN A 409 -7.44 26.31 -0.85
C ASN A 409 -6.45 27.02 0.07
N ASP A 410 -6.17 28.30 -0.24
CA ASP A 410 -5.09 29.07 0.37
C ASP A 410 -5.14 29.21 1.89
N TYR A 411 -6.32 29.55 2.45
CA TYR A 411 -6.42 29.94 3.87
C TYR A 411 -7.63 29.36 4.61
N ASN A 412 -8.53 28.62 3.95
CA ASN A 412 -9.81 28.17 4.52
C ASN A 412 -9.96 26.64 4.58
N SER A 413 -8.92 25.87 4.25
CA SER A 413 -8.93 24.40 4.36
C SER A 413 -8.08 23.91 5.53
N PHE A 414 -6.75 23.94 5.37
CA PHE A 414 -5.77 23.41 6.32
C PHE A 414 -6.08 22.01 6.86
N VAL A 415 -6.70 21.17 6.05
CA VAL A 415 -6.92 19.76 6.38
C VAL A 415 -5.58 19.02 6.54
N CYS A 416 -5.52 17.91 7.29
CA CYS A 416 -4.25 17.19 7.55
C CYS A 416 -3.48 16.84 6.26
N CYS A 417 -4.19 16.41 5.21
CA CYS A 417 -3.59 16.09 3.91
C CYS A 417 -2.93 17.28 3.24
N HIS A 418 -3.40 18.51 3.52
CA HIS A 418 -2.75 19.73 3.04
C HIS A 418 -1.37 19.88 3.68
N GLY A 419 -1.26 19.60 4.99
CA GLY A 419 0.00 19.55 5.73
C GLY A 419 0.97 18.54 5.16
N THR A 420 0.56 17.27 5.05
CA THR A 420 1.43 16.22 4.48
C THR A 420 1.74 16.44 3.01
N GLY A 421 0.86 17.10 2.25
CA GLY A 421 1.10 17.51 0.87
C GLY A 421 2.24 18.51 0.74
N MET A 422 2.34 19.49 1.65
CA MET A 422 3.47 20.43 1.67
C MET A 422 4.81 19.71 1.85
N GLU A 423 4.86 18.72 2.74
CA GLU A 423 6.07 17.92 2.96
C GLU A 423 6.37 16.95 1.80
N SER A 424 5.37 16.19 1.34
CA SER A 424 5.55 15.19 0.26
C SER A 424 6.18 15.80 -0.98
N ASN A 425 5.66 16.96 -1.38
CA ASN A 425 6.06 17.63 -2.62
C ASN A 425 7.43 18.31 -2.54
N THR A 426 8.02 18.48 -1.34
CA THR A 426 9.34 19.11 -1.17
C THR A 426 10.48 18.12 -0.99
N LYS A 427 10.20 16.81 -0.94
CA LYS A 427 11.20 15.79 -0.62
C LYS A 427 11.26 14.58 -1.58
N TYR A 428 10.71 14.67 -2.79
CA TYR A 428 10.75 13.56 -3.76
C TYR A 428 12.15 12.96 -4.03
N GLY A 429 13.22 13.73 -3.82
CA GLY A 429 14.60 13.26 -3.96
C GLY A 429 15.08 12.28 -2.88
N ASP A 430 14.42 12.21 -1.72
CA ASP A 430 14.92 11.58 -0.49
C ASP A 430 15.04 10.04 -0.53
N THR A 431 14.45 9.42 -1.54
CA THR A 431 14.34 7.95 -1.68
C THR A 431 14.74 7.47 -3.08
N ILE A 432 15.06 8.38 -4.01
CA ILE A 432 15.54 8.01 -5.36
C ILE A 432 16.82 7.18 -5.24
N TYR A 433 17.73 7.62 -4.38
CA TYR A 433 19.01 6.98 -4.13
C TYR A 433 19.22 6.76 -2.64
N LEU A 434 19.85 5.63 -2.28
CA LEU A 434 20.36 5.35 -0.92
C LEU A 434 21.79 4.82 -1.02
N HIS A 435 22.50 4.75 0.10
CA HIS A 435 23.85 4.18 0.16
C HIS A 435 24.07 3.37 1.43
N ASP A 436 25.05 2.47 1.42
CA ASP A 436 25.41 1.60 2.56
C ASP A 436 26.42 2.23 3.54
N ASN A 437 26.64 3.56 3.45
CA ASN A 437 27.76 4.26 4.11
C ASN A 437 29.18 3.74 3.77
N ALA A 438 29.32 2.83 2.80
CA ALA A 438 30.58 2.28 2.37
C ALA A 438 30.79 2.56 0.88
N SER A 439 30.47 1.60 0.00
CA SER A 439 30.74 1.70 -1.44
C SER A 439 29.61 1.21 -2.33
N THR A 440 28.38 1.19 -1.83
CA THR A 440 27.21 0.76 -2.60
C THR A 440 26.23 1.91 -2.77
N LEU A 441 25.88 2.21 -4.02
CA LEU A 441 24.79 3.10 -4.40
C LEU A 441 23.57 2.26 -4.75
N TYR A 442 22.45 2.49 -4.09
CA TYR A 442 21.15 1.94 -4.45
C TYR A 442 20.39 2.95 -5.32
N VAL A 443 19.92 2.51 -6.49
CA VAL A 443 19.04 3.27 -7.38
C VAL A 443 17.65 2.65 -7.27
N ASN A 444 16.76 3.31 -6.53
CA ASN A 444 15.44 2.78 -6.20
C ASN A 444 14.34 3.26 -7.15
N LEU A 445 14.31 4.56 -7.44
CA LEU A 445 13.24 5.18 -8.25
C LEU A 445 13.79 5.73 -9.56
N PHE A 446 13.00 5.60 -10.62
CA PHE A 446 13.36 6.06 -11.96
C PHE A 446 12.81 7.45 -12.22
N ILE A 447 13.33 8.42 -11.47
CA ILE A 447 12.91 9.82 -11.52
C ILE A 447 14.07 10.65 -12.09
N PRO A 448 13.83 11.53 -13.09
CA PRO A 448 14.86 12.39 -13.67
C PRO A 448 15.54 13.23 -12.59
N SER A 449 16.84 13.03 -12.40
CA SER A 449 17.56 13.61 -11.26
C SER A 449 19.07 13.62 -11.45
N VAL A 450 19.76 14.42 -10.65
CA VAL A 450 21.22 14.42 -10.51
C VAL A 450 21.56 14.18 -9.05
N LEU A 451 22.28 13.09 -8.78
CA LEU A 451 22.89 12.80 -7.49
C LEU A 451 24.32 13.33 -7.47
N THR A 452 24.67 14.14 -6.48
CA THR A 452 26.04 14.55 -6.16
C THR A 452 26.52 13.79 -4.92
N TRP A 453 27.37 12.78 -5.13
CA TRP A 453 27.97 11.98 -4.06
C TRP A 453 29.37 12.53 -3.70
N SER A 454 29.38 13.67 -3.02
CA SER A 454 30.60 14.44 -2.73
C SER A 454 31.69 13.62 -2.02
N ALA A 455 31.32 12.73 -1.10
CA ALA A 455 32.26 11.88 -0.37
C ALA A 455 33.12 10.97 -1.28
N ARG A 456 32.70 10.74 -2.53
CA ARG A 456 33.47 9.98 -3.53
C ARG A 456 33.91 10.81 -4.73
N GLY A 457 33.56 12.10 -4.79
CA GLY A 457 33.74 12.90 -6.01
C GLY A 457 32.99 12.33 -7.22
N ILE A 458 31.83 11.70 -7.00
CA ILE A 458 31.00 11.07 -8.04
C ILE A 458 29.71 11.87 -8.21
N THR A 459 29.29 12.07 -9.47
CA THR A 459 27.94 12.52 -9.82
C THR A 459 27.26 11.47 -10.68
N VAL A 460 25.99 11.19 -10.41
CA VAL A 460 25.15 10.30 -11.22
C VAL A 460 23.96 11.09 -11.76
N ARG A 461 23.92 11.28 -13.08
CA ARG A 461 22.79 11.92 -13.77
C ARG A 461 21.86 10.86 -14.34
N GLN A 462 20.62 10.86 -13.89
CA GLN A 462 19.55 9.99 -14.37
C GLN A 462 18.64 10.73 -15.35
N GLU A 463 18.64 10.27 -16.60
CA GLU A 463 17.82 10.78 -17.69
C GLU A 463 16.77 9.73 -18.07
N THR A 464 15.49 10.12 -17.99
CA THR A 464 14.39 9.24 -18.31
C THR A 464 13.12 10.06 -18.57
N SER A 465 12.18 9.51 -19.33
CA SER A 465 10.79 9.97 -19.38
C SER A 465 9.84 9.04 -18.62
N PHE A 466 10.38 8.11 -17.80
CA PHE A 466 9.61 7.19 -16.99
C PHE A 466 8.59 7.97 -16.14
N PRO A 467 7.31 7.55 -16.16
CA PRO A 467 6.83 6.26 -16.64
C PRO A 467 6.36 6.24 -18.11
N GLU A 468 6.46 7.34 -18.87
CA GLU A 468 6.02 7.37 -20.27
C GLU A 468 6.86 6.47 -21.18
N ALA A 469 8.11 6.20 -20.81
CA ALA A 469 8.94 5.17 -21.41
C ALA A 469 9.53 4.25 -20.33
N GLY A 470 9.55 2.95 -20.61
CA GLY A 470 10.15 1.93 -19.77
C GLY A 470 11.67 1.87 -19.89
N SER A 471 12.37 2.99 -19.73
CA SER A 471 13.83 3.03 -19.78
C SER A 471 14.42 4.17 -18.96
N THR A 472 15.63 3.98 -18.43
CA THR A 472 16.38 5.03 -17.75
C THR A 472 17.87 4.94 -18.11
N ARG A 473 18.52 6.11 -18.18
CA ARG A 473 19.94 6.24 -18.50
C ARG A 473 20.66 6.92 -17.34
N LEU A 474 21.63 6.24 -16.75
CA LEU A 474 22.49 6.75 -15.69
C LEU A 474 23.86 7.09 -16.26
N THR A 475 24.28 8.35 -16.18
CA THR A 475 25.65 8.78 -16.57
C THR A 475 26.46 9.09 -15.33
N VAL A 476 27.63 8.47 -15.23
CA VAL A 476 28.57 8.73 -14.14
C VAL A 476 29.57 9.81 -14.55
N THR A 477 29.81 10.78 -13.66
CA THR A 477 30.90 11.75 -13.75
C THR A 477 31.78 11.61 -12.51
N GLY A 478 33.10 11.72 -12.69
CA GLY A 478 34.08 11.36 -11.67
C GLY A 478 34.61 9.93 -11.89
N SER A 479 35.55 9.51 -11.06
CA SER A 479 36.18 8.19 -11.18
C SER A 479 36.34 7.50 -9.82
N GLY A 480 36.05 6.21 -9.74
CA GLY A 480 36.26 5.43 -8.52
C GLY A 480 35.55 4.08 -8.55
N ALA A 481 36.04 3.14 -7.73
CA ALA A 481 35.39 1.85 -7.53
C ALA A 481 34.17 1.99 -6.62
N PHE A 482 33.00 1.54 -7.07
CA PHE A 482 31.81 1.37 -6.24
C PHE A 482 30.81 0.41 -6.89
N THR A 483 29.94 -0.17 -6.09
CA THR A 483 28.85 -1.04 -6.55
C THR A 483 27.60 -0.20 -6.80
N MET A 484 26.97 -0.37 -7.95
CA MET A 484 25.63 0.16 -8.22
C MET A 484 24.62 -0.98 -8.13
N ARG A 485 23.64 -0.84 -7.22
CA ARG A 485 22.50 -1.74 -7.07
C ARG A 485 21.27 -1.07 -7.65
N ILE A 486 20.76 -1.60 -8.75
CA ILE A 486 19.65 -1.01 -9.49
C ILE A 486 18.41 -1.87 -9.23
N ARG A 487 17.31 -1.26 -8.76
CA ARG A 487 16.05 -1.98 -8.56
C ARG A 487 15.56 -2.54 -9.89
N ILE A 488 15.04 -3.76 -9.88
CA ILE A 488 14.35 -4.38 -10.99
C ILE A 488 12.95 -4.65 -10.48
N PRO A 489 11.96 -3.79 -10.82
CA PRO A 489 10.62 -3.89 -10.25
C PRO A 489 10.00 -5.28 -10.50
N GLY A 490 9.19 -5.78 -9.57
CA GLY A 490 8.51 -7.07 -9.72
C GLY A 490 7.62 -7.17 -10.98
N TRP A 491 7.15 -6.03 -11.51
CA TRP A 491 6.35 -5.96 -12.73
C TRP A 491 7.17 -6.02 -14.04
N ALA A 492 8.49 -5.83 -13.99
CA ALA A 492 9.34 -5.58 -15.17
C ALA A 492 9.95 -6.87 -15.75
N ASN A 493 9.11 -7.80 -16.21
CA ASN A 493 9.57 -9.03 -16.88
C ASN A 493 10.37 -8.72 -18.16
N GLY A 494 11.53 -9.35 -18.33
CA GLY A 494 12.41 -9.11 -19.47
C GLY A 494 13.24 -7.82 -19.36
N ALA A 495 13.39 -7.27 -18.16
CA ALA A 495 14.29 -6.15 -17.91
C ALA A 495 15.72 -6.46 -18.39
N ALA A 496 16.42 -5.43 -18.85
CA ALA A 496 17.78 -5.54 -19.36
C ALA A 496 18.63 -4.37 -18.91
N ILE A 497 19.92 -4.62 -18.72
CA ILE A 497 20.92 -3.61 -18.37
C ILE A 497 22.08 -3.71 -19.35
N THR A 498 22.53 -2.57 -19.87
CA THR A 498 23.83 -2.46 -20.54
C THR A 498 24.71 -1.44 -19.82
N VAL A 499 26.01 -1.68 -19.87
CA VAL A 499 27.04 -0.79 -19.35
C VAL A 499 27.98 -0.47 -20.50
N ASN A 500 28.04 0.80 -20.92
CA ASN A 500 28.77 1.24 -22.11
C ASN A 500 28.45 0.40 -23.36
N GLY A 501 27.16 0.07 -23.56
CA GLY A 501 26.70 -0.77 -24.66
C GLY A 501 26.92 -2.28 -24.48
N THR A 502 27.64 -2.71 -23.44
CA THR A 502 27.85 -4.13 -23.16
C THR A 502 26.74 -4.68 -22.25
N ALA A 503 26.03 -5.70 -22.72
CA ALA A 503 24.97 -6.36 -21.96
C ALA A 503 25.50 -6.95 -20.65
N GLN A 504 24.74 -6.77 -19.57
CA GLN A 504 24.98 -7.41 -18.27
C GLN A 504 24.14 -8.69 -18.15
N ALA A 505 24.40 -9.49 -17.11
CA ALA A 505 23.57 -10.64 -16.79
C ALA A 505 22.09 -10.24 -16.67
N ALA A 506 21.19 -11.08 -17.18
CA ALA A 506 19.76 -10.81 -17.18
C ALA A 506 19.27 -10.60 -15.73
N PRO A 507 18.75 -9.41 -15.39
CA PRO A 507 18.28 -9.14 -14.04
C PRO A 507 16.99 -9.90 -13.71
N ALA A 508 16.85 -10.36 -12.47
CA ALA A 508 15.60 -10.95 -11.97
C ALA A 508 14.60 -9.85 -11.54
N PRO A 509 13.33 -9.91 -11.97
CA PRO A 509 12.26 -9.07 -11.42
C PRO A 509 12.10 -9.26 -9.90
N GLY A 510 11.78 -8.17 -9.20
CA GLY A 510 11.61 -8.18 -7.74
C GLY A 510 12.93 -8.25 -6.97
N ALA A 511 14.04 -7.83 -7.58
CA ALA A 511 15.37 -7.87 -6.99
C ALA A 511 16.20 -6.64 -7.36
N TYR A 512 17.42 -6.55 -6.82
CA TYR A 512 18.40 -5.53 -7.20
C TYR A 512 19.51 -6.15 -8.05
N ALA A 513 19.63 -5.69 -9.29
CA ALA A 513 20.77 -6.00 -10.15
C ALA A 513 22.03 -5.34 -9.58
N THR A 514 23.14 -6.08 -9.54
CA THR A 514 24.39 -5.63 -8.92
C THR A 514 25.46 -5.44 -9.99
N ILE A 515 26.00 -4.23 -10.08
CA ILE A 515 27.08 -3.87 -11.01
C ILE A 515 28.27 -3.38 -10.17
N ASN A 516 29.29 -4.22 -10.02
CA ASN A 516 30.51 -3.87 -9.30
C ASN A 516 31.62 -3.54 -10.31
N ARG A 517 32.10 -2.29 -10.31
CA ARG A 517 33.18 -1.85 -11.20
C ARG A 517 33.92 -0.62 -10.69
N THR A 518 35.05 -0.35 -11.32
CA THR A 518 35.67 0.98 -11.32
C THR A 518 35.01 1.82 -12.40
N TRP A 519 34.35 2.89 -11.98
CA TRP A 519 33.68 3.83 -12.87
C TRP A 519 34.64 4.93 -13.30
N ALA A 520 34.47 5.39 -14.52
CA ALA A 520 35.13 6.55 -15.10
C ALA A 520 34.10 7.55 -15.60
N SER A 521 34.51 8.83 -15.70
CA SER A 521 33.66 9.89 -16.25
C SER A 521 33.19 9.52 -17.64
N GLY A 522 31.89 9.65 -17.88
CA GLY A 522 31.26 9.30 -19.15
C GLY A 522 30.74 7.86 -19.23
N ASP A 523 31.00 7.02 -18.23
CA ASP A 523 30.37 5.70 -18.14
C ASP A 523 28.84 5.82 -18.10
N VAL A 524 28.18 4.92 -18.82
CA VAL A 524 26.73 4.91 -18.99
C VAL A 524 26.17 3.57 -18.58
N VAL A 525 25.14 3.59 -17.73
CA VAL A 525 24.25 2.45 -17.50
C VAL A 525 22.93 2.73 -18.17
N GLN A 526 22.53 1.88 -19.11
CA GLN A 526 21.21 1.91 -19.71
C GLN A 526 20.37 0.79 -19.10
N VAL A 527 19.21 1.13 -18.57
CA VAL A 527 18.24 0.17 -18.03
C VAL A 527 16.98 0.20 -18.90
N THR A 528 16.51 -0.96 -19.30
CA THR A 528 15.24 -1.16 -19.99
C THR A 528 14.31 -1.97 -19.10
N LEU A 529 13.08 -1.49 -18.94
CA LEU A 529 12.05 -2.01 -18.07
C LEU A 529 10.78 -2.21 -18.91
N PRO A 530 10.58 -3.37 -19.55
CA PRO A 530 9.39 -3.61 -20.35
C PRO A 530 8.11 -3.42 -19.53
N MET A 531 7.25 -2.51 -19.98
CA MET A 531 6.00 -2.17 -19.30
C MET A 531 4.84 -2.89 -19.98
N ALA A 532 4.32 -3.94 -19.33
CA ALA A 532 3.16 -4.67 -19.84
C ALA A 532 1.84 -4.04 -19.36
N LEU A 533 0.82 -4.08 -20.24
CA LEU A 533 -0.57 -3.84 -19.87
C LEU A 533 -1.06 -5.02 -19.03
N THR A 534 -1.45 -4.76 -17.79
CA THR A 534 -1.93 -5.75 -16.82
C THR A 534 -3.23 -5.30 -16.18
N ARG A 535 -3.89 -6.21 -15.48
CA ARG A 535 -5.05 -5.92 -14.65
C ARG A 535 -4.81 -6.44 -13.24
N GLU A 536 -5.17 -5.65 -12.25
CA GLU A 536 -5.10 -6.00 -10.82
C GLU A 536 -6.53 -6.17 -10.31
N ALA A 537 -6.89 -7.41 -9.98
CA ALA A 537 -8.18 -7.70 -9.37
C ALA A 537 -8.18 -7.31 -7.90
N THR A 538 -9.32 -6.82 -7.41
CA THR A 538 -9.53 -6.66 -5.97
C THR A 538 -9.56 -8.03 -5.28
N ASN A 539 -9.04 -8.09 -4.05
CA ASN A 539 -8.98 -9.32 -3.26
C ASN A 539 -10.36 -9.84 -2.83
N ASP A 540 -11.37 -8.98 -2.76
CA ASP A 540 -12.75 -9.32 -2.35
C ASP A 540 -13.69 -9.60 -3.53
N ASN A 541 -13.36 -9.12 -4.74
CA ASN A 541 -14.13 -9.41 -5.95
C ASN A 541 -13.22 -9.48 -7.18
N SER A 542 -12.97 -10.70 -7.67
CA SER A 542 -12.09 -10.91 -8.83
C SER A 542 -12.60 -10.31 -10.14
N THR A 543 -13.89 -9.98 -10.22
CA THR A 543 -14.49 -9.31 -11.38
C THR A 543 -14.28 -7.80 -11.35
N VAL A 544 -13.93 -7.20 -10.20
CA VAL A 544 -13.59 -5.78 -10.10
C VAL A 544 -12.08 -5.63 -10.24
N GLN A 545 -11.62 -4.96 -11.30
CA GLN A 545 -10.19 -4.85 -11.61
C GLN A 545 -9.79 -3.43 -11.99
N ALA A 546 -8.57 -3.04 -11.62
CA ALA A 546 -7.90 -1.84 -12.13
C ALA A 546 -6.99 -2.21 -13.31
N VAL A 547 -6.90 -1.33 -14.31
CA VAL A 547 -5.99 -1.50 -15.47
C VAL A 547 -4.68 -0.77 -15.19
N LYS A 548 -3.55 -1.38 -15.50
CA LYS A 548 -2.22 -0.79 -15.27
C LYS A 548 -1.26 -1.02 -16.42
N VAL A 549 -0.26 -0.16 -16.58
CA VAL A 549 0.89 -0.36 -17.47
C VAL A 549 2.16 -0.16 -16.67
N GLY A 550 2.95 -1.22 -16.49
CA GLY A 550 4.00 -1.23 -15.46
C GLY A 550 3.41 -0.90 -14.08
N PRO A 551 3.92 0.11 -13.35
CA PRO A 551 3.38 0.51 -12.05
C PRO A 551 2.23 1.51 -12.14
N ILE A 552 1.90 2.02 -13.34
CA ILE A 552 0.97 3.13 -13.50
C ILE A 552 -0.46 2.62 -13.67
N VAL A 553 -1.33 3.03 -12.75
CA VAL A 553 -2.77 2.82 -12.82
C VAL A 553 -3.37 3.73 -13.88
N LEU A 554 -4.21 3.16 -14.73
CA LEU A 554 -5.00 3.88 -15.72
C LEU A 554 -6.42 4.11 -15.21
N ALA A 555 -6.97 5.28 -15.51
CA ALA A 555 -8.36 5.62 -15.20
C ALA A 555 -9.12 5.97 -16.47
N GLY A 556 -10.35 5.47 -16.59
CA GLY A 556 -11.29 5.82 -17.64
C GLY A 556 -11.80 7.24 -17.44
N LEU A 557 -11.82 8.02 -18.51
CA LEU A 557 -12.22 9.43 -18.49
C LEU A 557 -13.71 9.57 -18.81
N TYR A 558 -14.45 10.24 -17.92
CA TYR A 558 -15.91 10.39 -18.02
C TYR A 558 -16.37 11.86 -18.05
N GLY A 559 -15.45 12.82 -18.13
CA GLY A 559 -15.78 14.24 -18.22
C GLY A 559 -16.64 14.70 -17.03
N THR A 560 -17.89 15.06 -17.27
CA THR A 560 -18.84 15.48 -16.22
C THR A 560 -19.80 14.38 -15.78
N ALA A 561 -19.76 13.19 -16.40
CA ALA A 561 -20.71 12.11 -16.17
C ALA A 561 -20.51 11.44 -14.80
N ASN A 562 -21.53 11.52 -13.95
CA ASN A 562 -21.56 10.86 -12.64
C ASN A 562 -22.11 9.45 -12.80
N LEU A 563 -21.26 8.44 -12.65
CA LEU A 563 -21.64 7.04 -12.85
C LEU A 563 -22.33 6.49 -11.59
N SER A 564 -23.41 5.73 -11.80
CA SER A 564 -24.15 5.03 -10.72
C SER A 564 -23.61 3.64 -10.42
N ALA A 565 -22.77 3.08 -11.31
CA ALA A 565 -22.16 1.76 -11.17
C ALA A 565 -20.79 1.71 -11.85
N LEU A 566 -19.99 0.70 -11.50
CA LEU A 566 -18.70 0.45 -12.16
C LEU A 566 -18.92 0.21 -13.66
N PRO A 567 -18.15 0.88 -14.54
CA PRO A 567 -18.23 0.64 -15.97
C PRO A 567 -17.74 -0.77 -16.31
N SER A 568 -18.37 -1.40 -17.32
CA SER A 568 -17.92 -2.69 -17.82
C SER A 568 -16.65 -2.54 -18.65
N LEU A 569 -15.72 -3.48 -18.50
CA LEU A 569 -14.52 -3.59 -19.32
C LEU A 569 -14.47 -4.96 -19.99
N ASN A 570 -14.54 -4.98 -21.32
CA ASN A 570 -14.11 -6.14 -22.10
C ASN A 570 -12.58 -6.05 -22.32
N PRO A 571 -11.77 -6.96 -21.75
CA PRO A 571 -10.32 -6.92 -21.90
C PRO A 571 -9.83 -6.93 -23.34
N SER A 572 -10.54 -7.59 -24.26
CA SER A 572 -10.15 -7.67 -25.68
C SER A 572 -10.37 -6.36 -26.43
N SER A 573 -11.08 -5.40 -25.83
CA SER A 573 -11.31 -4.08 -26.42
C SER A 573 -10.24 -3.04 -26.07
N LEU A 574 -9.27 -3.40 -25.22
CA LEU A 574 -8.16 -2.51 -24.84
C LEU A 574 -7.19 -2.35 -26.00
N THR A 575 -7.11 -1.14 -26.54
CA THR A 575 -6.20 -0.78 -27.63
C THR A 575 -5.36 0.43 -27.24
N ALA A 576 -4.04 0.35 -27.42
CA ALA A 576 -3.14 1.48 -27.18
C ALA A 576 -3.43 2.61 -28.18
N THR A 577 -3.26 3.86 -27.75
CA THR A 577 -3.30 5.03 -28.64
C THR A 577 -1.88 5.48 -29.01
N SER A 578 -1.76 6.54 -29.82
CA SER A 578 -0.48 7.17 -30.11
C SER A 578 0.11 7.94 -28.92
N THR A 579 -0.69 8.21 -27.87
CA THR A 579 -0.23 8.90 -26.67
C THR A 579 0.35 7.87 -25.68
N PRO A 580 1.57 8.07 -25.15
CA PRO A 580 2.16 7.14 -24.18
C PRO A 580 1.24 6.87 -22.98
N LEU A 581 1.18 5.59 -22.59
CA LEU A 581 0.35 5.08 -21.49
C LEU A 581 -1.17 5.36 -21.63
N GLN A 582 -1.65 5.71 -22.82
CA GLN A 582 -3.07 5.93 -23.08
C GLN A 582 -3.65 4.78 -23.89
N TYR A 583 -4.87 4.37 -23.53
CA TYR A 583 -5.59 3.27 -24.16
C TYR A 583 -7.04 3.70 -24.42
N THR A 584 -7.74 2.94 -25.25
CA THR A 584 -9.20 2.99 -25.35
C THR A 584 -9.81 1.64 -25.03
N ALA A 585 -10.99 1.63 -24.41
CA ALA A 585 -11.79 0.44 -24.19
C ALA A 585 -13.27 0.78 -24.39
N GLY A 586 -13.95 0.13 -25.33
CA GLY A 586 -15.36 0.39 -25.62
C GLY A 586 -15.69 1.88 -25.90
N GLY A 587 -14.76 2.63 -26.52
CA GLY A 587 -14.90 4.06 -26.79
C GLY A 587 -14.52 5.00 -25.64
N VAL A 588 -14.21 4.48 -24.44
CA VAL A 588 -13.71 5.28 -23.31
C VAL A 588 -12.19 5.39 -23.38
N THR A 589 -11.66 6.60 -23.24
CA THR A 589 -10.20 6.82 -23.12
C THR A 589 -9.75 6.51 -21.70
N LEU A 590 -8.67 5.74 -21.57
CA LEU A 590 -7.97 5.44 -20.32
C LEU A 590 -6.64 6.20 -20.32
N ALA A 591 -6.38 6.98 -19.26
CA ALA A 591 -5.16 7.77 -19.12
C ALA A 591 -4.46 7.48 -17.78
N PRO A 592 -3.15 7.78 -17.65
CA PRO A 592 -2.43 7.66 -16.38
C PRO A 592 -3.15 8.41 -15.27
N PHE A 593 -3.46 7.73 -14.16
CA PHE A 593 -4.31 8.29 -13.12
C PHE A 593 -3.74 9.56 -12.47
N TYR A 594 -2.40 9.65 -12.41
CA TYR A 594 -1.69 10.84 -11.93
C TYR A 594 -1.83 12.07 -12.81
N LYS A 595 -2.36 11.94 -14.03
CA LYS A 595 -2.68 13.05 -14.94
C LYS A 595 -4.16 13.41 -14.94
N VAL A 596 -5.01 12.67 -14.24
CA VAL A 596 -6.46 12.85 -14.27
C VAL A 596 -6.89 13.88 -13.23
N HIS A 597 -7.23 15.08 -13.69
CA HIS A 597 -7.69 16.20 -12.87
C HIS A 597 -8.86 16.92 -13.55
N GLY A 598 -9.68 17.64 -12.78
CA GLY A 598 -10.76 18.49 -13.31
C GLY A 598 -11.93 17.75 -13.98
N GLN A 599 -11.99 16.43 -13.86
CA GLN A 599 -13.02 15.61 -14.49
C GLN A 599 -13.33 14.36 -13.65
N ARG A 600 -14.47 13.75 -13.93
CA ARG A 600 -14.89 12.46 -13.37
C ARG A 600 -14.18 11.31 -14.06
N TYR A 601 -13.90 10.26 -13.30
CA TYR A 601 -13.15 9.10 -13.78
C TYR A 601 -13.59 7.79 -13.12
N SER A 602 -13.10 6.67 -13.64
CA SER A 602 -13.17 5.37 -12.97
C SER A 602 -11.82 4.66 -13.02
N VAL A 603 -11.26 4.30 -11.86
CA VAL A 603 -10.05 3.47 -11.76
C VAL A 603 -10.39 1.99 -11.88
N TYR A 604 -11.44 1.56 -11.17
CA TYR A 604 -11.91 0.19 -11.20
C TYR A 604 -12.99 -0.01 -12.25
N TRP A 605 -13.04 -1.24 -12.76
CA TRP A 605 -13.95 -1.68 -13.80
C TRP A 605 -14.60 -3.00 -13.40
N SER A 606 -15.85 -3.18 -13.79
CA SER A 606 -16.47 -4.50 -13.80
C SER A 606 -15.97 -5.27 -15.02
N VAL A 607 -15.00 -6.13 -14.83
CA VAL A 607 -14.44 -6.98 -15.89
C VAL A 607 -15.31 -8.23 -16.03
N THR A 608 -16.17 -8.21 -17.04
CA THR A 608 -16.87 -9.42 -17.48
C THR A 608 -15.88 -10.31 -18.22
N THR A 609 -15.11 -11.11 -17.48
CA THR A 609 -14.40 -12.24 -18.07
C THR A 609 -15.38 -13.37 -18.26
N THR A 610 -16.20 -13.34 -19.32
CA THR A 610 -16.62 -14.61 -19.92
C THR A 610 -15.44 -15.13 -20.73
N GLN A 611 -14.38 -15.59 -20.05
CA GLN A 611 -13.65 -16.71 -20.60
C GLN A 611 -14.63 -17.87 -20.50
N PRO A 612 -15.16 -18.40 -21.61
CA PRO A 612 -16.04 -19.55 -21.53
C PRO A 612 -15.30 -20.66 -20.79
N LEU A 613 -15.93 -21.22 -19.75
CA LEU A 613 -15.37 -22.37 -19.04
C LEU A 613 -14.96 -23.42 -20.09
N PRO A 614 -13.74 -23.96 -20.03
CA PRO A 614 -13.34 -25.02 -20.97
C PRO A 614 -14.35 -26.16 -20.87
N GLN A 615 -14.71 -26.75 -22.01
CA GLN A 615 -15.76 -27.78 -22.05
C GLN A 615 -15.47 -28.94 -21.10
N PHE A 616 -14.18 -29.30 -20.96
CA PHE A 616 -13.68 -30.18 -19.92
C PHE A 616 -13.00 -29.33 -18.84
N VAL A 617 -13.70 -29.14 -17.72
CA VAL A 617 -13.36 -28.14 -16.71
C VAL A 617 -12.23 -28.62 -15.82
N ALA A 618 -12.35 -29.82 -15.25
CA ALA A 618 -11.33 -30.42 -14.40
C ALA A 618 -11.48 -31.95 -14.38
N HIS A 619 -10.37 -32.64 -14.13
CA HIS A 619 -10.28 -34.08 -13.98
C HIS A 619 -9.35 -34.41 -12.83
N TYR A 620 -9.86 -35.13 -11.83
CA TYR A 620 -9.09 -35.61 -10.70
C TYR A 620 -9.07 -37.14 -10.73
N PRO A 621 -7.97 -37.75 -11.23
CA PRO A 621 -7.82 -39.20 -11.18
C PRO A 621 -7.81 -39.72 -9.74
N PHE A 622 -7.16 -38.97 -8.83
CA PHE A 622 -6.84 -39.39 -7.46
C PHE A 622 -5.77 -40.49 -7.33
N ASP A 623 -4.94 -40.64 -8.38
CA ASP A 623 -3.73 -41.47 -8.40
C ASP A 623 -2.63 -40.89 -7.49
N SER A 624 -2.79 -41.07 -6.17
CA SER A 624 -1.89 -40.58 -5.12
C SER A 624 -1.68 -39.05 -5.11
N ALA A 625 -2.55 -38.28 -5.78
CA ALA A 625 -2.48 -36.83 -5.86
C ALA A 625 -3.86 -36.17 -6.08
N TYR A 626 -3.95 -34.86 -5.78
CA TYR A 626 -5.16 -34.04 -5.98
C TYR A 626 -5.06 -33.14 -7.23
N THR A 627 -4.09 -33.39 -8.10
CA THR A 627 -3.80 -32.56 -9.28
C THR A 627 -4.91 -32.65 -10.32
N ASP A 628 -5.22 -31.51 -10.94
CA ASP A 628 -6.11 -31.43 -12.10
C ASP A 628 -5.38 -31.89 -13.37
N ALA A 629 -5.76 -33.06 -13.88
CA ALA A 629 -5.17 -33.69 -15.07
C ALA A 629 -5.54 -32.98 -16.38
N THR A 630 -6.50 -32.04 -16.39
CA THR A 630 -6.84 -31.28 -17.61
C THR A 630 -5.82 -30.19 -17.96
N GLY A 631 -4.93 -29.84 -17.03
CA GLY A 631 -3.98 -28.73 -17.20
C GLY A 631 -4.61 -27.34 -17.04
N ASN A 632 -5.87 -27.25 -16.59
CA ASN A 632 -6.56 -25.97 -16.40
C ASN A 632 -6.23 -25.28 -15.05
N GLY A 633 -5.29 -25.83 -14.28
CA GLY A 633 -4.82 -25.25 -13.02
C GLY A 633 -5.85 -25.33 -11.88
N ARG A 634 -6.79 -26.28 -11.93
CA ARG A 634 -7.84 -26.43 -10.91
C ARG A 634 -7.50 -27.46 -9.83
N THR A 635 -6.27 -27.51 -9.36
CA THR A 635 -5.83 -28.47 -8.33
C THR A 635 -6.71 -28.43 -7.08
N ALA A 636 -7.13 -29.61 -6.61
CA ALA A 636 -7.94 -29.76 -5.40
C ALA A 636 -7.07 -29.96 -4.14
N THR A 637 -7.69 -29.91 -2.97
CA THR A 637 -7.04 -30.14 -1.67
C THR A 637 -7.77 -31.22 -0.89
N GLY A 638 -7.08 -32.27 -0.49
CA GLY A 638 -7.61 -33.26 0.46
C GLY A 638 -7.52 -32.76 1.90
N VAL A 639 -8.61 -32.91 2.66
CA VAL A 639 -8.68 -32.57 4.09
C VAL A 639 -8.99 -33.84 4.87
N ASN A 640 -8.06 -34.27 5.73
CA ASN A 640 -8.18 -35.52 6.51
C ASN A 640 -8.52 -36.76 5.63
N THR A 641 -7.94 -36.83 4.44
CA THR A 641 -8.15 -37.94 3.50
C THR A 641 -6.89 -38.80 3.41
N SER A 642 -7.06 -40.00 2.87
CA SER A 642 -5.97 -40.92 2.52
C SER A 642 -6.20 -41.47 1.12
N PHE A 643 -5.24 -42.20 0.56
CA PHE A 643 -5.42 -42.90 -0.71
C PHE A 643 -5.58 -44.40 -0.47
N VAL A 644 -6.46 -45.04 -1.23
CA VAL A 644 -6.72 -46.48 -1.23
C VAL A 644 -6.77 -46.99 -2.67
N ALA A 645 -6.74 -48.30 -2.87
CA ALA A 645 -6.91 -48.88 -4.20
C ALA A 645 -8.23 -48.40 -4.84
N GLY A 646 -8.10 -47.77 -6.01
CA GLY A 646 -9.20 -47.20 -6.79
C GLY A 646 -9.91 -48.23 -7.65
N ARG A 647 -10.86 -47.74 -8.45
CA ARG A 647 -11.42 -48.49 -9.57
C ARG A 647 -10.39 -48.62 -10.69
N THR A 648 -9.56 -47.59 -10.86
CA THR A 648 -8.37 -47.51 -11.70
C THR A 648 -7.29 -46.76 -10.93
N GLY A 649 -6.11 -47.37 -10.74
CA GLY A 649 -5.04 -46.73 -9.94
C GLY A 649 -5.44 -46.54 -8.47
N ASP A 650 -5.30 -45.32 -7.95
CA ASP A 650 -5.68 -44.99 -6.57
C ASP A 650 -6.95 -44.11 -6.52
N ALA A 651 -7.65 -44.18 -5.41
CA ALA A 651 -8.81 -43.36 -5.11
C ALA A 651 -8.61 -42.58 -3.81
N VAL A 652 -9.27 -41.43 -3.69
CA VAL A 652 -9.30 -40.70 -2.43
C VAL A 652 -10.31 -41.35 -1.48
N ASN A 653 -9.83 -41.73 -0.30
CA ASN A 653 -10.61 -42.31 0.77
C ASN A 653 -11.12 -41.23 1.73
N LEU A 654 -12.41 -41.30 2.03
CA LEU A 654 -13.21 -40.38 2.84
C LEU A 654 -13.72 -41.15 4.07
N ASN A 655 -13.39 -40.66 5.25
CA ASN A 655 -13.46 -41.45 6.50
C ASN A 655 -14.82 -41.40 7.24
N GLY A 656 -15.86 -40.82 6.64
CA GLY A 656 -17.18 -40.70 7.26
C GLY A 656 -17.30 -39.72 8.44
N THR A 657 -16.23 -39.05 8.87
CA THR A 657 -16.24 -38.17 10.06
C THR A 657 -15.83 -36.73 9.74
N ASN A 658 -14.70 -36.51 9.10
CA ASN A 658 -14.17 -35.19 8.76
C ASN A 658 -13.31 -35.15 7.48
N GLY A 659 -13.27 -36.26 6.73
CA GLY A 659 -12.53 -36.42 5.49
C GLY A 659 -13.32 -35.92 4.28
N TYR A 660 -12.75 -35.01 3.50
CA TYR A 660 -13.36 -34.48 2.26
C TYR A 660 -12.32 -33.90 1.31
N VAL A 661 -12.71 -33.67 0.05
CA VAL A 661 -11.88 -32.95 -0.94
C VAL A 661 -12.49 -31.58 -1.23
N ALA A 662 -11.68 -30.54 -1.15
CA ALA A 662 -12.06 -29.17 -1.52
C ALA A 662 -11.56 -28.82 -2.92
N LEU A 663 -12.46 -28.36 -3.77
CA LEU A 663 -12.18 -27.87 -5.12
C LEU A 663 -12.08 -26.34 -5.09
N PRO A 664 -11.36 -25.72 -6.05
CA PRO A 664 -11.24 -24.26 -6.15
C PRO A 664 -12.59 -23.51 -6.18
N THR A 665 -12.57 -22.26 -5.74
CA THR A 665 -13.70 -21.32 -5.84
C THR A 665 -14.15 -21.17 -7.30
N GLY A 666 -15.46 -21.12 -7.52
CA GLY A 666 -16.04 -20.85 -8.84
C GLY A 666 -15.82 -21.98 -9.86
N ILE A 667 -15.69 -23.23 -9.41
CA ILE A 667 -15.29 -24.35 -10.27
C ILE A 667 -16.19 -24.52 -11.52
N LEU A 668 -17.48 -24.19 -11.42
CA LEU A 668 -18.45 -24.19 -12.53
C LEU A 668 -19.11 -22.82 -12.75
N ASN A 669 -18.45 -21.72 -12.34
CA ASN A 669 -19.01 -20.37 -12.45
C ASN A 669 -19.31 -20.00 -13.91
N GLY A 670 -20.54 -19.54 -14.16
CA GLY A 670 -21.01 -19.16 -15.49
C GLY A 670 -21.43 -20.32 -16.39
N ALA A 671 -21.36 -21.58 -15.93
CA ALA A 671 -21.84 -22.72 -16.71
C ALA A 671 -23.38 -22.73 -16.77
N THR A 672 -23.95 -22.60 -17.96
CA THR A 672 -25.39 -22.77 -18.20
C THR A 672 -25.74 -24.24 -18.46
N ASN A 673 -24.82 -25.02 -19.03
CA ASN A 673 -24.91 -26.48 -19.14
C ASN A 673 -23.75 -27.08 -18.35
N PHE A 674 -23.91 -28.30 -17.83
CA PHE A 674 -22.82 -28.95 -17.10
C PHE A 674 -22.94 -30.46 -17.08
N SER A 675 -21.84 -31.11 -16.74
CA SER A 675 -21.83 -32.49 -16.26
C SER A 675 -20.86 -32.67 -15.11
N ILE A 676 -21.25 -33.45 -14.12
CA ILE A 676 -20.35 -33.96 -13.07
C ILE A 676 -20.45 -35.47 -13.13
N ALA A 677 -19.33 -36.15 -13.39
CA ALA A 677 -19.26 -37.59 -13.50
C ALA A 677 -18.07 -38.13 -12.70
N LEU A 678 -18.26 -39.18 -11.92
CA LEU A 678 -17.22 -39.78 -11.08
C LEU A 678 -17.54 -41.23 -10.75
N TRP A 679 -16.53 -41.95 -10.26
CA TRP A 679 -16.73 -43.23 -9.60
C TRP A 679 -16.74 -43.05 -8.08
N VAL A 680 -17.68 -43.71 -7.40
CA VAL A 680 -17.78 -43.70 -5.94
C VAL A 680 -18.00 -45.11 -5.42
N ARG A 681 -17.29 -45.50 -4.37
CA ARG A 681 -17.57 -46.67 -3.54
C ARG A 681 -18.07 -46.17 -2.19
N ILE A 682 -19.28 -46.55 -1.81
CA ILE A 682 -19.89 -46.14 -0.55
C ILE A 682 -19.71 -47.27 0.45
N ASP A 683 -18.93 -47.06 1.50
CA ASP A 683 -18.65 -48.10 2.49
C ASP A 683 -19.79 -48.15 3.53
N THR A 684 -20.24 -46.99 4.01
CA THR A 684 -21.43 -46.85 4.86
C THR A 684 -22.47 -45.94 4.22
N LEU A 685 -23.66 -46.46 3.94
CA LEU A 685 -24.75 -45.70 3.33
C LEU A 685 -25.54 -44.90 4.37
N THR A 686 -25.10 -43.67 4.61
CA THR A 686 -25.75 -42.74 5.55
C THR A 686 -26.68 -41.77 4.82
N THR A 687 -27.92 -41.60 5.33
CA THR A 687 -28.87 -40.63 4.78
C THR A 687 -28.27 -39.22 4.80
N TRP A 688 -28.41 -38.49 3.69
CA TRP A 688 -27.92 -37.12 3.46
C TRP A 688 -26.41 -36.92 3.38
N SER A 689 -25.60 -37.97 3.43
CA SER A 689 -24.20 -37.82 3.03
C SER A 689 -24.11 -37.32 1.58
N ARG A 690 -23.00 -36.69 1.21
CA ARG A 690 -22.85 -36.06 -0.12
C ARG A 690 -21.75 -36.73 -0.90
N VAL A 691 -22.06 -37.16 -2.13
CA VAL A 691 -21.03 -37.50 -3.12
C VAL A 691 -20.30 -36.21 -3.51
N PHE A 692 -21.06 -35.17 -3.84
CA PHE A 692 -20.56 -33.80 -3.99
C PHE A 692 -21.59 -32.79 -3.50
N ASP A 693 -21.13 -31.61 -3.11
CA ASP A 693 -21.95 -30.45 -2.75
C ASP A 693 -21.18 -29.16 -3.07
N PHE A 694 -21.64 -28.41 -4.08
CA PHE A 694 -21.00 -27.20 -4.59
C PHE A 694 -21.89 -25.98 -4.34
N GLY A 695 -21.39 -24.96 -3.65
CA GLY A 695 -22.19 -23.79 -3.27
C GLY A 695 -21.44 -22.73 -2.48
N SER A 696 -22.19 -21.88 -1.78
CA SER A 696 -21.66 -20.85 -0.86
C SER A 696 -22.35 -20.91 0.51
N GLY A 697 -22.94 -22.06 0.84
CA GLY A 697 -23.74 -22.31 2.05
C GLY A 697 -25.09 -22.95 1.72
N SER A 698 -25.88 -23.27 2.75
CA SER A 698 -27.16 -23.99 2.63
C SER A 698 -28.23 -23.25 1.81
N GLY A 699 -28.12 -21.93 1.64
CA GLY A 699 -29.03 -21.15 0.81
C GLY A 699 -28.77 -21.26 -0.69
N VAL A 700 -27.54 -21.59 -1.11
CA VAL A 700 -27.13 -21.58 -2.52
C VAL A 700 -26.16 -22.74 -2.75
N ASN A 701 -26.68 -23.86 -3.25
CA ASN A 701 -25.88 -25.04 -3.54
C ASN A 701 -26.50 -25.99 -4.58
N MET A 702 -25.69 -26.94 -5.04
CA MET A 702 -26.15 -28.13 -5.74
C MET A 702 -25.39 -29.35 -5.24
N PHE A 703 -26.09 -30.48 -5.11
CA PHE A 703 -25.52 -31.69 -4.53
C PHE A 703 -26.04 -32.95 -5.18
N LEU A 704 -25.29 -34.05 -5.03
CA LEU A 704 -25.77 -35.42 -5.20
C LEU A 704 -25.63 -36.16 -3.87
N THR A 705 -26.74 -36.66 -3.34
CA THR A 705 -26.75 -37.56 -2.18
C THR A 705 -26.98 -39.00 -2.62
N PRO A 706 -26.27 -39.99 -2.05
CA PRO A 706 -26.49 -41.39 -2.38
C PRO A 706 -27.81 -41.92 -1.81
N ARG A 707 -28.33 -41.30 -0.74
CA ARG A 707 -29.60 -41.65 -0.11
C ARG A 707 -30.20 -40.40 0.57
N SER A 708 -31.30 -39.91 0.03
CA SER A 708 -32.14 -38.86 0.63
C SER A 708 -33.08 -39.45 1.70
N SER A 709 -33.84 -38.58 2.37
CA SER A 709 -34.86 -39.00 3.35
C SER A 709 -35.96 -39.90 2.76
N THR A 710 -36.17 -39.88 1.44
CA THR A 710 -37.09 -40.78 0.73
C THR A 710 -36.47 -42.13 0.39
N GLY A 711 -35.23 -42.39 0.78
CA GLY A 711 -34.52 -43.65 0.51
C GLY A 711 -33.96 -43.77 -0.91
N THR A 712 -33.95 -42.68 -1.68
CA THR A 712 -33.51 -42.62 -3.08
C THR A 712 -32.26 -41.76 -3.24
N ALA A 713 -31.43 -42.04 -4.24
CA ALA A 713 -30.37 -41.11 -4.64
C ALA A 713 -31.02 -39.85 -5.27
N ARG A 714 -30.45 -38.68 -4.97
CA ARG A 714 -31.04 -37.40 -5.38
C ARG A 714 -29.97 -36.41 -5.80
N PHE A 715 -30.12 -35.85 -6.99
CA PHE A 715 -29.49 -34.58 -7.33
C PHE A 715 -30.46 -33.42 -7.01
N ALA A 716 -29.96 -32.33 -6.44
CA ALA A 716 -30.73 -31.11 -6.28
C ALA A 716 -29.86 -29.86 -6.53
N ILE A 717 -30.49 -28.78 -6.99
CA ILE A 717 -29.90 -27.45 -7.12
C ILE A 717 -30.87 -26.40 -6.58
N THR A 718 -30.36 -25.41 -5.83
CA THR A 718 -31.16 -24.32 -5.26
C THR A 718 -30.34 -23.03 -5.15
N SER A 719 -31.03 -21.89 -5.29
CA SER A 719 -30.51 -20.55 -4.99
C SER A 719 -31.27 -19.87 -3.84
N SER A 720 -32.14 -20.61 -3.14
CA SER A 720 -32.98 -20.10 -2.05
C SER A 720 -33.17 -21.11 -0.89
N GLY A 721 -32.26 -22.09 -0.78
CA GLY A 721 -32.29 -23.14 0.24
C GLY A 721 -33.23 -24.31 -0.09
N SER A 722 -33.39 -25.22 0.89
CA SER A 722 -34.04 -26.54 0.69
C SER A 722 -35.48 -26.48 0.17
N GLY A 723 -36.23 -25.42 0.50
CA GLY A 723 -37.59 -25.21 0.00
C GLY A 723 -37.69 -24.87 -1.49
N GLY A 724 -36.59 -24.42 -2.10
CA GLY A 724 -36.50 -24.02 -3.52
C GLY A 724 -35.79 -25.01 -4.43
N GLU A 725 -35.50 -26.23 -3.95
CA GLU A 725 -34.74 -27.23 -4.70
C GLU A 725 -35.43 -27.71 -5.98
N GLN A 726 -34.68 -27.73 -7.07
CA GLN A 726 -35.03 -28.46 -8.29
C GLN A 726 -34.31 -29.82 -8.27
N ARG A 727 -35.08 -30.90 -8.33
CA ARG A 727 -34.60 -32.26 -8.00
C ARG A 727 -34.63 -33.22 -9.18
N ILE A 728 -33.69 -34.15 -9.21
CA ILE A 728 -33.73 -35.37 -10.01
C ILE A 728 -33.69 -36.55 -9.02
N GLU A 729 -34.78 -37.31 -8.94
CA GLU A 729 -34.93 -38.44 -8.00
C GLU A 729 -34.71 -39.76 -8.72
N ALA A 730 -33.70 -40.51 -8.30
CA ALA A 730 -33.51 -41.89 -8.75
C ALA A 730 -34.59 -42.83 -8.18
N PRO A 731 -34.83 -44.00 -8.79
CA PRO A 731 -35.78 -44.99 -8.27
C PRO A 731 -35.31 -45.69 -6.99
N ALA A 732 -34.00 -45.62 -6.66
CA ALA A 732 -33.40 -46.25 -5.49
C ALA A 732 -32.17 -45.48 -5.00
N ALA A 733 -31.68 -45.80 -3.80
CA ALA A 733 -30.37 -45.33 -3.31
C ALA A 733 -29.20 -45.91 -4.13
N LEU A 734 -28.05 -45.26 -4.07
CA LEU A 734 -26.81 -45.83 -4.60
C LEU A 734 -26.38 -47.05 -3.76
N PRO A 735 -25.81 -48.11 -4.38
CA PRO A 735 -25.45 -49.31 -3.65
C PRO A 735 -24.22 -49.09 -2.75
N ALA A 736 -24.23 -49.72 -1.58
CA ALA A 736 -23.07 -49.79 -0.70
C ALA A 736 -22.13 -50.94 -1.12
N GLY A 737 -20.84 -50.82 -0.80
CA GLY A 737 -19.82 -51.85 -0.97
C GLY A 737 -19.34 -52.10 -2.41
N ALA A 738 -19.82 -51.33 -3.38
CA ALA A 738 -19.45 -51.49 -4.80
C ALA A 738 -19.08 -50.15 -5.45
N TRP A 739 -18.11 -50.19 -6.35
CA TRP A 739 -17.81 -49.06 -7.23
C TRP A 739 -18.99 -48.77 -8.15
N THR A 740 -19.51 -47.56 -8.08
CA THR A 740 -20.66 -47.08 -8.84
C THR A 740 -20.26 -45.85 -9.62
N HIS A 741 -20.46 -45.86 -10.94
CA HIS A 741 -20.31 -44.66 -11.74
C HIS A 741 -21.58 -43.82 -11.62
N VAL A 742 -21.43 -42.54 -11.29
CA VAL A 742 -22.55 -41.59 -11.24
C VAL A 742 -22.26 -40.41 -12.14
N ALA A 743 -23.25 -39.96 -12.89
CA ALA A 743 -23.15 -38.73 -13.66
C ALA A 743 -24.46 -37.93 -13.58
N VAL A 744 -24.34 -36.62 -13.36
CA VAL A 744 -25.43 -35.66 -13.51
C VAL A 744 -25.12 -34.79 -14.71
N THR A 745 -26.04 -34.70 -15.67
CA THR A 745 -25.92 -33.80 -16.83
C THR A 745 -27.08 -32.81 -16.85
N ARG A 746 -26.84 -31.60 -17.36
CA ARG A 746 -27.89 -30.60 -17.61
C ARG A 746 -27.65 -29.88 -18.93
N SER A 747 -28.64 -29.94 -19.83
CA SER A 747 -28.66 -29.24 -21.12
C SER A 747 -29.97 -28.48 -21.30
N GLY A 748 -29.95 -27.15 -21.34
CA GLY A 748 -31.18 -26.37 -21.22
C GLY A 748 -31.98 -26.84 -20.00
N ASN A 749 -33.31 -26.86 -20.04
CA ASN A 749 -34.09 -27.24 -18.86
C ASN A 749 -34.07 -28.74 -18.50
N LEU A 750 -33.34 -29.57 -19.26
CA LEU A 750 -33.26 -31.00 -19.05
C LEU A 750 -32.06 -31.37 -18.18
N GLY A 751 -32.32 -31.85 -16.98
CA GLY A 751 -31.36 -32.53 -16.11
C GLY A 751 -31.57 -34.05 -16.13
N ILE A 752 -30.47 -34.82 -16.16
CA ILE A 752 -30.49 -36.29 -16.16
C ILE A 752 -29.49 -36.82 -15.12
N LEU A 753 -29.91 -37.82 -14.36
CA LEU A 753 -29.05 -38.59 -13.46
C LEU A 753 -28.82 -39.98 -14.07
N TYR A 754 -27.55 -40.36 -14.16
CA TYR A 754 -27.08 -41.65 -14.63
C TYR A 754 -26.40 -42.43 -13.50
N VAL A 755 -26.61 -43.74 -13.49
CA VAL A 755 -25.93 -44.70 -12.61
C VAL A 755 -25.41 -45.85 -13.47
N ASN A 756 -24.12 -46.17 -13.35
CA ASN A 756 -23.43 -47.20 -14.13
C ASN A 756 -23.63 -47.05 -15.65
N GLY A 757 -23.63 -45.82 -16.13
CA GLY A 757 -23.78 -45.50 -17.57
C GLY A 757 -25.23 -45.45 -18.06
N ALA A 758 -26.19 -45.96 -17.29
CA ALA A 758 -27.60 -45.96 -17.64
C ALA A 758 -28.31 -44.74 -17.04
N GLU A 759 -29.22 -44.14 -17.80
CA GLU A 759 -30.12 -43.11 -17.29
C GLU A 759 -31.10 -43.74 -16.28
N VAL A 760 -31.17 -43.18 -15.07
CA VAL A 760 -32.09 -43.66 -14.03
C VAL A 760 -33.20 -42.67 -13.70
N ALA A 761 -33.01 -41.38 -14.01
CA ALA A 761 -34.00 -40.34 -13.75
C ALA A 761 -33.73 -39.07 -14.57
N ARG A 762 -34.80 -38.29 -14.82
CA ARG A 762 -34.72 -36.99 -15.49
C ARG A 762 -35.67 -35.96 -14.87
N ASN A 763 -35.33 -34.68 -15.03
CA ASN A 763 -36.20 -33.54 -14.77
C ASN A 763 -36.13 -32.59 -15.97
N THR A 764 -37.27 -32.33 -16.62
CA THR A 764 -37.37 -31.49 -17.83
C THR A 764 -37.66 -30.00 -17.54
N ALA A 765 -37.80 -29.64 -16.26
CA ALA A 765 -38.18 -28.31 -15.80
C ALA A 765 -37.08 -27.64 -14.94
N MET A 766 -35.81 -28.00 -15.14
CA MET A 766 -34.69 -27.43 -14.38
C MET A 766 -34.28 -26.04 -14.91
N THR A 767 -34.85 -25.00 -14.33
CA THR A 767 -34.52 -23.60 -14.68
C THR A 767 -33.22 -23.10 -14.05
N LEU A 768 -32.71 -23.77 -13.01
CA LEU A 768 -31.43 -23.44 -12.39
C LEU A 768 -30.26 -24.19 -13.05
N SER A 769 -29.10 -23.53 -13.03
CA SER A 769 -27.81 -24.02 -13.50
C SER A 769 -26.69 -23.45 -12.62
N PRO A 770 -25.44 -23.94 -12.72
CA PRO A 770 -24.33 -23.39 -11.95
C PRO A 770 -24.15 -21.87 -12.10
N SER A 771 -24.47 -21.28 -13.26
CA SER A 771 -24.44 -19.82 -13.43
C SER A 771 -25.38 -19.07 -12.49
N ASN A 772 -26.46 -19.70 -12.01
CA ASN A 772 -27.40 -19.10 -11.05
C ASN A 772 -26.90 -19.18 -9.60
N LEU A 773 -25.88 -19.99 -9.32
CA LEU A 773 -25.26 -20.10 -8.00
C LEU A 773 -24.20 -19.01 -7.76
N GLY A 774 -23.82 -18.27 -8.81
CA GLY A 774 -22.75 -17.28 -8.75
C GLY A 774 -21.36 -17.91 -8.57
N ASN A 775 -20.44 -17.15 -7.97
CA ASN A 775 -19.09 -17.62 -7.68
C ASN A 775 -19.08 -18.44 -6.39
N THR A 776 -19.20 -19.76 -6.50
CA THR A 776 -19.31 -20.67 -5.35
C THR A 776 -18.01 -20.78 -4.55
N THR A 777 -18.04 -20.57 -3.23
CA THR A 777 -16.85 -20.55 -2.36
C THR A 777 -16.58 -21.86 -1.61
N GLN A 778 -17.54 -22.78 -1.60
CA GLN A 778 -17.53 -24.03 -0.85
C GLN A 778 -17.89 -25.18 -1.80
N ASN A 779 -16.88 -25.75 -2.49
CA ASN A 779 -17.07 -26.81 -3.47
C ASN A 779 -16.42 -28.10 -2.96
N TRP A 780 -17.22 -29.08 -2.53
CA TRP A 780 -16.70 -30.27 -1.87
C TRP A 780 -17.12 -31.58 -2.53
N LEU A 781 -16.23 -32.56 -2.47
CA LEU A 781 -16.55 -33.97 -2.60
C LEU A 781 -16.55 -34.58 -1.19
N GLY A 782 -17.62 -35.28 -0.82
CA GLY A 782 -17.71 -35.97 0.49
C GLY A 782 -18.25 -35.17 1.67
N ARG A 783 -18.58 -33.88 1.51
CA ARG A 783 -19.06 -32.99 2.59
C ARG A 783 -20.29 -32.21 2.18
N SER A 784 -21.21 -31.96 3.12
CA SER A 784 -22.38 -31.11 2.88
C SER A 784 -22.20 -29.67 3.32
N GLN A 785 -22.94 -28.77 2.65
CA GLN A 785 -23.19 -27.39 3.08
C GLN A 785 -24.09 -27.31 4.31
N TYR A 786 -24.82 -28.39 4.61
CA TYR A 786 -25.63 -28.55 5.81
C TYR A 786 -24.85 -29.29 6.89
N ALA A 787 -25.39 -29.31 8.11
CA ALA A 787 -24.84 -30.12 9.21
C ALA A 787 -25.20 -31.62 9.05
N ASP A 788 -24.98 -32.16 7.85
CA ASP A 788 -25.22 -33.56 7.49
C ASP A 788 -23.95 -34.41 7.65
N PRO A 789 -24.07 -35.75 7.74
CA PRO A 789 -22.92 -36.65 7.83
C PRO A 789 -21.97 -36.56 6.64
N TYR A 790 -20.67 -36.79 6.89
CA TYR A 790 -19.67 -36.92 5.84
C TYR A 790 -19.83 -38.25 5.08
N LEU A 791 -19.31 -38.30 3.86
CA LEU A 791 -19.28 -39.55 3.09
C LEU A 791 -18.23 -40.51 3.68
N ASP A 792 -18.66 -41.75 3.92
CA ASP A 792 -17.79 -42.87 4.27
C ASP A 792 -17.61 -43.76 3.03
N GLY A 793 -16.43 -43.74 2.43
CA GLY A 793 -16.17 -44.40 1.16
C GLY A 793 -15.00 -43.82 0.38
N ALA A 794 -14.91 -44.12 -0.92
CA ALA A 794 -13.84 -43.64 -1.79
C ALA A 794 -14.37 -43.04 -3.10
N ILE A 795 -13.67 -42.05 -3.65
CA ILE A 795 -13.97 -41.42 -4.95
C ILE A 795 -12.79 -41.56 -5.89
N ASP A 796 -13.07 -41.87 -7.15
CA ASP A 796 -12.10 -42.08 -8.23
C ASP A 796 -12.54 -41.32 -9.49
N SER A 797 -11.56 -40.80 -10.25
CA SER A 797 -11.72 -40.23 -11.59
C SER A 797 -12.84 -39.17 -11.69
N ALA A 798 -12.85 -38.19 -10.79
CA ALA A 798 -13.88 -37.15 -10.79
C ALA A 798 -13.70 -36.14 -11.93
N ARG A 799 -14.75 -35.93 -12.74
CA ARG A 799 -14.74 -35.10 -13.95
C ARG A 799 -15.85 -34.07 -13.95
N LEU A 800 -15.48 -32.85 -14.32
CA LEU A 800 -16.40 -31.72 -14.41
C LEU A 800 -16.38 -31.16 -15.84
N TYR A 801 -17.55 -30.82 -16.36
CA TYR A 801 -17.73 -30.29 -17.71
C TYR A 801 -18.65 -29.06 -17.69
N SER A 802 -18.37 -28.07 -18.54
CA SER A 802 -19.25 -26.92 -18.79
C SER A 802 -20.24 -27.17 -19.94
N ARG A 803 -20.41 -28.45 -20.29
CA ARG A 803 -21.39 -28.96 -21.25
C ARG A 803 -22.08 -30.21 -20.70
N ALA A 804 -23.24 -30.54 -21.24
CA ALA A 804 -23.85 -31.84 -21.01
C ALA A 804 -23.08 -32.91 -21.80
N LEU A 805 -22.69 -33.99 -21.13
CA LEU A 805 -22.25 -35.22 -21.77
C LEU A 805 -23.47 -35.89 -22.41
N THR A 806 -23.26 -36.50 -23.57
CA THR A 806 -24.24 -37.37 -24.20
C THR A 806 -24.33 -38.71 -23.45
N ALA A 807 -25.45 -39.43 -23.61
CA ALA A 807 -25.59 -40.77 -23.04
C ALA A 807 -24.46 -41.73 -23.47
N ALA A 808 -23.97 -41.60 -24.70
CA ALA A 808 -22.85 -42.40 -25.21
C ALA A 808 -21.52 -42.08 -24.50
N GLU A 809 -21.23 -40.80 -24.25
CA GLU A 809 -20.04 -40.39 -23.49
C GLU A 809 -20.10 -40.85 -22.03
N VAL A 810 -21.28 -40.76 -21.40
CA VAL A 810 -21.52 -41.26 -20.04
C VAL A 810 -21.35 -42.78 -19.96
N ALA A 811 -21.91 -43.53 -20.92
CA ALA A 811 -21.75 -44.97 -21.00
C ALA A 811 -20.30 -45.38 -21.29
N SER A 812 -19.59 -44.64 -22.15
CA SER A 812 -18.17 -44.85 -22.42
C SER A 812 -17.37 -44.74 -21.12
N PHE A 813 -17.54 -43.63 -20.38
CA PHE A 813 -16.81 -43.41 -19.13
C PHE A 813 -17.13 -44.48 -18.06
N ALA A 814 -18.39 -44.91 -17.98
CA ALA A 814 -18.80 -45.99 -17.08
C ALA A 814 -18.20 -47.37 -17.45
N SER A 815 -17.79 -47.59 -18.70
CA SER A 815 -17.21 -48.85 -19.15
C SER A 815 -15.68 -48.88 -19.07
N SER A 816 -15.02 -47.77 -19.37
CA SER A 816 -13.56 -47.67 -19.42
C SER A 816 -12.92 -47.40 -18.05
N GLY A 817 -13.62 -46.73 -17.13
CA GLY A 817 -13.02 -46.24 -15.88
C GLY A 817 -12.12 -44.99 -16.06
N THR A 818 -11.71 -44.70 -17.30
CA THR A 818 -10.87 -43.58 -17.74
C THR A 818 -11.40 -42.91 -18.99
#